data_AF-A0A399HS97-F1
#
_entry.id   AF-A0A399HS97-F1
#
_cell.length_a   1.000
_cell.length_b   1.000
_cell.length_c   1.000
_cell.angle_alpha   90.00
_cell.angle_beta   90.00
_cell.angle_gamma   90.00
#
_symmetry.space_group_name_H-M   'P 1'
#
loop_
_entity.id
_entity.type
_entity.pdbx_description
1 polymer ?
#
loop_
_entity_poly.entity_id
_entity_poly.type
_entity_poly.pdbx_seq_one_letter_code
_entity_poly.pdbx_strand_id
1 'polypeptide(L)'
;MAEENAPTSDVPVSDKALRELAKNVAKRLPNFAEKEPATALKELHTILAPVLETADLADLENSHRAAASNALCGIIEYCAASDSAYAREAILDDSIWMRTFNIYLQRSGDAKGKSMRQMLLVLTSVVTKDQSLRANELRRRATSSFLDIICEREDRIKVKPALQGLAHFLLRDVISITELIGLFDVQLKRTSDTVQDAVTSRTVFKSFLAWVVHHDTALSAGHLIKNYLLQARRLADYDERGNDGSISPFWIEPVVQTLQDWPDRIQEFRTHVFPHCFLPNLSEYLKFLAYLHFESHVPHENALPSQLYQAGGHTSSLGEMEEFRILLAAIATGKELNIVKDNDYRVQSDIEIRDGALYLPDNVPGAWMADPHPEVRLAGMFLCVYSTSVTRAISGGILQALRHNLFHLHTDTDANFRREVHGYTQKLFDRLRASTATLAKSRFKGGASSQTRLPFPKTSSGSHGSIARHGEQDPLSESLTFIAWYIQFLEWELRPTASYQSRITALRSITIVLRSGIDPGVPFTSLSKSAQGQLNWTHELRIGNTKLCRSLLDLILDPFDDVRDAAVSVLQLCLVALPRTDQERTLSMIPRFLARAEATMLRTGRADQADGVARAYGMVFALASDESNIFAGSHFSSKQSLFEHLKTQLQDTLNLAHADLSKAVDGRPVHGTFAALRYVVDQPDFYSTISSLPPEVFTIWKRSHGEIVASIESLWSCVYHVLCADAPEGHVPDELEDESSLDTKEILSYSWRGLKEAR
;
A
#
# COMPACT_ATOMS: atom_id res chain seq x y z
N MET A 1 27.11 -19.91 38.56
CA MET A 1 28.40 -20.45 38.11
C MET A 1 28.13 -21.13 36.76
N ALA A 2 28.79 -20.65 35.70
CA ALA A 2 28.53 -20.84 34.26
C ALA A 2 27.93 -19.58 33.61
N GLU A 3 28.69 -18.48 33.67
CA GLU A 3 28.63 -17.43 32.65
C GLU A 3 29.41 -17.95 31.45
N GLU A 4 28.71 -18.03 30.33
CA GLU A 4 29.22 -18.40 29.03
C GLU A 4 30.05 -17.21 28.50
N ASN A 5 31.37 -17.35 28.51
CA ASN A 5 32.32 -16.41 27.93
C ASN A 5 32.08 -16.31 26.40
N ALA A 6 31.30 -15.32 25.98
CA ALA A 6 31.39 -14.79 24.62
C ALA A 6 32.66 -13.92 24.50
N PRO A 7 33.44 -14.03 23.40
CA PRO A 7 34.69 -13.29 23.27
C PRO A 7 34.40 -11.79 23.20
N THR A 8 34.93 -11.02 24.15
CA THR A 8 34.97 -9.56 24.08
C THR A 8 35.85 -9.16 22.89
N SER A 9 35.22 -8.83 21.75
CA SER A 9 35.88 -8.10 20.67
C SER A 9 36.48 -6.82 21.25
N ASP A 10 37.80 -6.68 21.17
CA ASP A 10 38.54 -5.57 21.76
C ASP A 10 38.27 -4.30 20.95
N VAL A 11 37.20 -3.57 21.30
CA VAL A 11 36.80 -2.34 20.57
C VAL A 11 37.78 -1.21 20.95
N PRO A 12 38.51 -0.59 19.99
CA PRO A 12 39.61 0.34 20.30
C PRO A 12 39.19 1.57 21.11
N VAL A 13 37.96 2.06 20.93
CA VAL A 13 37.43 3.20 21.69
C VAL A 13 36.00 2.92 22.15
N SER A 14 35.73 3.06 23.45
CA SER A 14 34.39 2.90 24.03
C SER A 14 33.38 3.95 23.54
N ASP A 15 32.09 3.59 23.47
CA ASP A 15 31.00 4.48 23.06
C ASP A 15 30.97 5.78 23.90
N LYS A 16 31.16 5.69 25.22
CA LYS A 16 31.20 6.85 26.12
C LYS A 16 32.33 7.82 25.75
N ALA A 17 33.53 7.31 25.47
CA ALA A 17 34.67 8.13 25.09
C ALA A 17 34.44 8.83 23.74
N LEU A 18 33.85 8.13 22.76
CA LEU A 18 33.51 8.70 21.45
C LEU A 18 32.47 9.82 21.55
N ARG A 19 31.43 9.64 22.37
CA ARG A 19 30.41 10.69 22.59
C ARG A 19 31.00 11.93 23.25
N GLU A 20 31.88 11.76 24.23
CA GLU A 20 32.55 12.88 24.89
C GLU A 20 33.55 13.58 23.96
N LEU A 21 34.25 12.83 23.11
CA LEU A 21 35.11 13.38 22.07
C LEU A 21 34.31 14.23 21.07
N ALA A 22 33.20 13.71 20.55
CA ALA A 22 32.34 14.43 19.60
C ALA A 22 31.77 15.74 20.18
N LYS A 23 31.46 15.79 21.49
CA LYS A 23 30.96 17.01 22.15
C LYS A 23 32.04 18.04 22.44
N ASN A 24 33.28 17.61 22.66
CA ASN A 24 34.36 18.46 23.18
C ASN A 24 35.62 18.40 22.30
N VAL A 25 35.47 18.32 20.98
CA VAL A 25 36.57 18.16 20.02
C VAL A 25 37.68 19.19 20.23
N ALA A 26 37.31 20.48 20.38
CA ALA A 26 38.26 21.58 20.57
C ALA A 26 39.13 21.46 21.84
N LYS A 27 38.63 20.79 22.89
CA LYS A 27 39.38 20.58 24.13
C LYS A 27 40.30 19.35 24.08
N ARG A 28 40.10 18.47 23.10
CA ARG A 28 40.81 17.19 22.98
C ARG A 28 41.85 17.21 21.88
N LEU A 29 41.64 17.99 20.83
CA LEU A 29 42.61 18.18 19.75
C LEU A 29 43.68 19.22 20.10
N PRO A 30 44.88 19.15 19.49
CA PRO A 30 45.93 20.14 19.68
C PRO A 30 45.48 21.54 19.24
N ASN A 31 46.00 22.56 19.92
CA ASN A 31 45.91 23.94 19.44
C ASN A 31 46.87 24.12 18.26
N PHE A 32 46.34 23.99 17.04
CA PHE A 32 47.11 24.07 15.81
C PHE A 32 47.76 25.45 15.57
N ALA A 33 47.33 26.51 16.26
CA ALA A 33 47.93 27.84 16.11
C ALA A 33 49.22 28.00 16.92
N GLU A 34 49.35 27.27 18.04
CA GLU A 34 50.42 27.47 19.02
C GLU A 34 51.49 26.35 19.00
N LYS A 35 51.22 25.23 18.32
CA LYS A 35 52.11 24.07 18.28
C LYS A 35 52.85 23.94 16.95
N GLU A 36 54.06 23.38 17.02
CA GLU A 36 54.85 23.01 15.84
C GLU A 36 54.12 21.93 15.01
N PRO A 37 54.12 22.02 13.66
CA PRO A 37 53.35 21.14 12.79
C PRO A 37 53.59 19.64 13.03
N ALA A 38 54.84 19.20 13.13
CA ALA A 38 55.16 17.78 13.30
C ALA A 38 54.58 17.19 14.60
N THR A 39 54.66 17.95 15.69
CA THR A 39 54.15 17.55 17.00
C THR A 39 52.61 17.56 17.02
N ALA A 40 51.99 18.60 16.46
CA ALA A 40 50.53 18.71 16.38
C ALA A 40 49.91 17.60 15.51
N LEU A 41 50.53 17.26 14.37
CA LEU A 41 50.05 16.19 13.50
C LEU A 41 50.19 14.80 14.16
N LYS A 42 51.28 14.57 14.89
CA LYS A 42 51.45 13.32 15.65
C LYS A 42 50.36 13.15 16.72
N GLU A 43 50.02 14.23 17.45
CA GLU A 43 48.92 14.23 18.42
C GLU A 43 47.56 14.00 17.75
N LEU A 44 47.29 14.64 16.60
CA LEU A 44 46.08 14.42 15.82
C LEU A 44 45.92 12.95 15.42
N HIS A 45 46.96 12.34 14.85
CA HIS A 45 46.92 10.93 14.44
C HIS A 45 46.75 9.98 15.63
N THR A 46 47.35 10.30 16.79
CA THR A 46 47.20 9.49 18.02
C THR A 46 45.74 9.44 18.48
N ILE A 47 44.99 10.53 18.30
CA ILE A 47 43.56 10.59 18.66
C ILE A 47 42.69 10.00 17.56
N LEU A 48 43.02 10.26 16.29
CA LEU A 48 42.16 9.92 15.15
C LEU A 48 42.25 8.45 14.75
N ALA A 49 43.43 7.81 14.83
CA ALA A 49 43.61 6.44 14.36
C ALA A 49 42.70 5.43 15.10
N PRO A 50 42.59 5.45 16.45
CA PRO A 50 41.68 4.54 17.16
C PRO A 50 40.20 4.77 16.82
N VAL A 51 39.83 6.02 16.51
CA VAL A 51 38.45 6.36 16.12
C VAL A 51 38.14 5.83 14.71
N LEU A 52 39.09 5.94 13.77
CA LEU A 52 38.98 5.36 12.43
C LEU A 52 38.88 3.84 12.51
N GLU A 53 39.73 3.19 13.30
CA GLU A 53 39.68 1.73 13.53
C GLU A 53 38.34 1.29 14.12
N THR A 54 37.85 2.01 15.13
CA THR A 54 36.54 1.70 15.73
C THR A 54 35.41 1.84 14.72
N ALA A 55 35.40 2.92 13.91
CA ALA A 55 34.35 3.14 12.92
C ALA A 55 34.33 2.08 11.80
N ASP A 56 35.48 1.46 11.52
CA ASP A 56 35.70 0.48 10.45
C ASP A 56 35.44 -0.97 10.87
N LEU A 57 35.20 -1.25 12.15
CA LEU A 57 34.89 -2.62 12.63
C LEU A 57 33.62 -3.17 11.95
N ALA A 58 33.61 -4.45 11.57
CA ALA A 58 32.43 -5.08 10.96
C ALA A 58 31.30 -5.27 11.97
N ASP A 59 31.62 -5.85 13.13
CA ASP A 59 30.62 -6.25 14.15
C ASP A 59 30.49 -5.20 15.26
N LEU A 60 30.14 -3.97 14.90
CA LEU A 60 29.92 -2.87 15.85
C LEU A 60 28.43 -2.53 15.98
N GLU A 61 27.95 -2.39 17.22
CA GLU A 61 26.57 -1.99 17.49
C GLU A 61 26.23 -0.64 16.81
N ASN A 62 25.03 -0.54 16.24
CA ASN A 62 24.54 0.63 15.52
C ASN A 62 24.69 1.97 16.28
N SER A 63 24.50 1.94 17.60
CA SER A 63 24.61 3.12 18.47
C SER A 63 26.07 3.57 18.64
N HIS A 64 26.98 2.61 18.80
CA HIS A 64 28.42 2.80 18.97
C HIS A 64 29.07 3.24 17.65
N ARG A 65 28.71 2.62 16.52
CA ARG A 65 29.16 3.05 15.18
C ARG A 65 28.76 4.49 14.87
N ALA A 66 27.54 4.88 15.26
CA ALA A 66 27.09 6.26 15.12
C ALA A 66 27.92 7.23 15.98
N ALA A 67 28.30 6.84 17.20
CA ALA A 67 29.20 7.64 18.04
C ALA A 67 30.58 7.80 17.41
N ALA A 68 31.17 6.73 16.86
CA ALA A 68 32.46 6.76 16.17
C ALA A 68 32.42 7.67 14.94
N SER A 69 31.38 7.51 14.10
CA SER A 69 31.16 8.33 12.91
C SER A 69 31.02 9.82 13.24
N ASN A 70 30.26 10.15 14.28
CA ASN A 70 30.08 11.54 14.71
C ASN A 70 31.36 12.15 15.27
N ALA A 71 32.16 11.36 16.00
CA ALA A 71 33.47 11.80 16.47
C ALA A 71 34.43 12.07 15.30
N LEU A 72 34.48 11.18 14.29
CA LEU A 72 35.24 11.41 13.06
C LEU A 72 34.82 12.71 12.36
N CYS A 73 33.51 12.90 12.16
CA CYS A 73 32.96 14.10 11.55
C CYS A 73 33.39 15.35 12.32
N GLY A 74 33.27 15.34 13.65
CA GLY A 74 33.64 16.48 14.49
C GLY A 74 35.14 16.80 14.43
N ILE A 75 36.01 15.80 14.40
CA ILE A 75 37.47 16.00 14.25
C ILE A 75 37.77 16.64 12.90
N ILE A 76 37.22 16.10 11.81
CA ILE A 76 37.46 16.60 10.45
C ILE A 76 36.92 18.03 10.30
N GLU A 77 35.72 18.32 10.81
CA GLU A 77 35.13 19.66 10.79
C GLU A 77 35.98 20.68 11.57
N TYR A 78 36.51 20.30 12.73
CA TYR A 78 37.40 21.16 13.53
C TYR A 78 38.70 21.47 12.79
N CYS A 79 39.35 20.46 12.20
CA CYS A 79 40.55 20.66 11.39
C CYS A 79 40.26 21.51 10.13
N ALA A 80 39.13 21.28 9.46
CA ALA A 80 38.72 22.05 8.28
C ALA A 80 38.45 23.53 8.59
N ALA A 81 38.00 23.84 9.80
CA ALA A 81 37.76 25.19 10.29
C ALA A 81 39.00 25.86 10.91
N SER A 82 40.13 25.16 11.01
CA SER A 82 41.35 25.69 11.61
C SER A 82 41.99 26.76 10.72
N ASP A 83 42.55 27.82 11.33
CA ASP A 83 43.34 28.83 10.63
C ASP A 83 44.69 28.29 10.12
N SER A 84 45.18 27.20 10.71
CA SER A 84 46.45 26.56 10.35
C SER A 84 46.36 25.75 9.06
N ALA A 85 47.13 26.13 8.03
CA ALA A 85 47.14 25.45 6.73
C ALA A 85 47.50 23.97 6.83
N TYR A 86 48.52 23.62 7.62
CA TYR A 86 48.96 22.24 7.77
C TYR A 86 47.89 21.32 8.40
N ALA A 87 46.98 21.86 9.23
CA ALA A 87 45.86 21.10 9.79
C ALA A 87 44.77 20.83 8.74
N ARG A 88 44.52 21.80 7.85
CA ARG A 88 43.62 21.64 6.70
C ARG A 88 44.19 20.69 5.64
N GLU A 89 45.50 20.71 5.42
CA GLU A 89 46.17 19.78 4.49
C GLU A 89 46.18 18.35 5.01
N ALA A 90 46.37 18.16 6.33
CA ALA A 90 46.39 16.82 6.94
C ALA A 90 45.11 16.03 6.71
N ILE A 91 43.94 16.67 6.79
CA ILE A 91 42.65 15.99 6.55
C ILE A 91 42.41 15.62 5.08
N LEU A 92 43.27 16.05 4.14
CA LEU A 92 43.27 15.63 2.73
C LEU A 92 44.22 14.46 2.47
N ASP A 93 44.94 13.98 3.49
CA ASP A 93 45.79 12.80 3.38
C ASP A 93 44.93 11.54 3.19
N ASP A 94 45.45 10.56 2.42
CA ASP A 94 44.73 9.30 2.16
C ASP A 94 44.43 8.52 3.44
N SER A 95 45.31 8.60 4.43
CA SER A 95 45.14 7.94 5.74
C SER A 95 43.91 8.43 6.51
N ILE A 96 43.42 9.64 6.19
CA ILE A 96 42.25 10.26 6.82
C ILE A 96 41.09 10.29 5.84
N TRP A 97 41.20 11.01 4.71
CA TRP A 97 40.07 11.28 3.82
C TRP A 97 39.60 10.02 3.12
N MET A 98 40.49 9.32 2.41
CA MET A 98 40.15 8.10 1.68
C MET A 98 39.75 6.97 2.62
N ARG A 99 40.39 6.87 3.79
CA ARG A 99 39.99 5.90 4.82
C ARG A 99 38.58 6.16 5.33
N THR A 100 38.23 7.41 5.62
CA THR A 100 36.86 7.79 6.04
C THR A 100 35.85 7.56 4.91
N PHE A 101 36.22 7.85 3.67
CA PHE A 101 35.40 7.55 2.49
C PHE A 101 35.12 6.05 2.32
N ASN A 102 36.14 5.20 2.53
CA ASN A 102 35.98 3.75 2.47
C ASN A 102 35.08 3.23 3.60
N ILE A 103 35.17 3.79 4.81
CA ILE A 103 34.26 3.47 5.91
C ILE A 103 32.81 3.81 5.53
N TYR A 104 32.59 4.98 4.91
CA TYR A 104 31.27 5.34 4.39
C TYR A 104 30.74 4.29 3.40
N LEU A 105 31.55 3.88 2.43
CA LEU A 105 31.14 2.90 1.42
C LEU A 105 30.85 1.52 2.02
N GLN A 106 31.72 1.04 2.93
CA GLN A 106 31.64 -0.32 3.47
C GLN A 106 30.60 -0.47 4.59
N ARG A 107 30.41 0.56 5.41
CA ARG A 107 29.63 0.45 6.66
C ARG A 107 28.27 1.14 6.61
N SER A 108 27.88 1.72 5.48
CA SER A 108 26.58 2.39 5.36
C SER A 108 25.37 1.45 5.42
N GLY A 109 25.54 0.16 5.11
CA GLY A 109 24.49 -0.85 5.32
C GLY A 109 24.24 -1.17 6.79
N ASP A 110 25.30 -1.17 7.60
CA ASP A 110 25.32 -1.63 9.00
C ASP A 110 25.30 -0.47 10.01
N ALA A 111 24.84 0.71 9.60
CA ALA A 111 24.89 1.93 10.38
C ALA A 111 23.56 2.68 10.41
N LYS A 112 23.38 3.54 11.42
CA LYS A 112 22.30 4.53 11.40
C LYS A 112 22.51 5.50 10.23
N GLY A 113 21.56 5.56 9.30
CA GLY A 113 21.68 6.36 8.08
C GLY A 113 21.99 7.85 8.29
N LYS A 114 21.65 8.44 9.45
CA LYS A 114 21.97 9.85 9.76
C LYS A 114 23.47 10.11 9.94
N SER A 115 24.22 9.21 10.59
CA SER A 115 25.65 9.43 10.86
C SER A 115 26.49 9.23 9.60
N MET A 116 26.16 8.24 8.77
CA MET A 116 26.85 8.02 7.49
C MET A 116 26.57 9.15 6.49
N ARG A 117 25.34 9.68 6.48
CA ARG A 117 25.05 10.89 5.73
C ARG A 117 25.88 12.09 6.19
N GLN A 118 26.08 12.27 7.51
CA GLN A 118 26.95 13.34 8.00
C GLN A 118 28.40 13.15 7.52
N MET A 119 28.91 11.91 7.54
CA MET A 119 30.25 11.59 7.05
C MET A 119 30.43 12.01 5.58
N LEU A 120 29.48 11.67 4.71
CA LEU A 120 29.49 12.10 3.32
C LEU A 120 29.44 13.64 3.18
N LEU A 121 28.62 14.31 3.99
CA LEU A 121 28.50 15.78 3.97
C LEU A 121 29.82 16.46 4.38
N VAL A 122 30.49 15.95 5.40
CA VAL A 122 31.78 16.48 5.87
C VAL A 122 32.87 16.27 4.83
N LEU A 123 33.02 15.05 4.32
CA LEU A 123 33.99 14.73 3.27
C LEU A 123 33.80 15.62 2.04
N THR A 124 32.55 15.80 1.63
CA THR A 124 32.17 16.68 0.52
C THR A 124 32.53 18.14 0.83
N SER A 125 32.16 18.65 2.01
CA SER A 125 32.47 20.03 2.39
C SER A 125 33.96 20.32 2.39
N VAL A 126 34.79 19.36 2.80
CA VAL A 126 36.26 19.51 2.83
C VAL A 126 36.77 19.68 1.40
N VAL A 127 36.41 18.78 0.49
CA VAL A 127 36.92 18.83 -0.88
C VAL A 127 36.31 19.96 -1.69
N THR A 128 35.09 20.44 -1.41
CA THR A 128 34.49 21.56 -2.16
C THR A 128 35.06 22.93 -1.75
N LYS A 129 35.45 23.11 -0.49
CA LYS A 129 36.03 24.37 0.01
C LYS A 129 37.49 24.56 -0.40
N ASP A 130 38.21 23.45 -0.58
CA ASP A 130 39.62 23.45 -0.96
C ASP A 130 39.77 23.29 -2.48
N GLN A 131 40.54 24.20 -3.12
CA GLN A 131 40.79 24.19 -4.56
C GLN A 131 42.20 23.68 -4.93
N SER A 132 42.91 23.07 -3.99
CA SER A 132 44.21 22.45 -4.22
C SER A 132 44.12 21.30 -5.24
N LEU A 133 45.25 21.03 -5.90
CA LEU A 133 45.40 19.86 -6.77
C LEU A 133 45.03 18.56 -6.04
N ARG A 134 45.31 18.50 -4.73
CA ARG A 134 45.01 17.35 -3.90
C ARG A 134 43.51 17.16 -3.69
N ALA A 135 42.78 18.22 -3.38
CA ALA A 135 41.33 18.14 -3.25
C ALA A 135 40.67 17.70 -4.56
N ASN A 136 41.10 18.25 -5.70
CA ASN A 136 40.62 17.84 -7.03
C ASN A 136 40.94 16.37 -7.34
N GLU A 137 42.12 15.89 -6.94
CA GLU A 137 42.49 14.48 -7.08
C GLU A 137 41.58 13.56 -6.26
N LEU A 138 41.27 13.93 -5.01
CA LEU A 138 40.34 13.17 -4.17
C LEU A 138 38.92 13.14 -4.75
N ARG A 139 38.43 14.27 -5.30
CA ARG A 139 37.12 14.33 -5.98
C ARG A 139 37.06 13.33 -7.14
N ARG A 140 38.08 13.30 -7.99
CA ARG A 140 38.18 12.38 -9.14
C ARG A 140 38.28 10.92 -8.68
N ARG A 141 39.16 10.61 -7.74
CA ARG A 141 39.33 9.23 -7.20
C ARG A 141 38.06 8.70 -6.53
N ALA A 142 37.39 9.51 -5.73
CA ALA A 142 36.12 9.13 -5.10
C ALA A 142 35.02 8.92 -6.15
N THR A 143 34.95 9.78 -7.16
CA THR A 143 33.99 9.64 -8.27
C THR A 143 34.25 8.36 -9.07
N SER A 144 35.50 8.07 -9.42
CA SER A 144 35.89 6.80 -10.05
C SER A 144 35.49 5.61 -9.16
N SER A 145 35.76 5.66 -7.85
CA SER A 145 35.37 4.59 -6.94
C SER A 145 33.85 4.34 -6.92
N PHE A 146 33.04 5.41 -6.98
CA PHE A 146 31.60 5.26 -7.13
C PHE A 146 31.22 4.60 -8.45
N LEU A 147 31.82 5.03 -9.56
CA LEU A 147 31.53 4.46 -10.87
C LEU A 147 32.00 2.99 -11.00
N ASP A 148 33.15 2.63 -10.42
CA ASP A 148 33.65 1.24 -10.32
C ASP A 148 32.59 0.34 -9.68
N ILE A 149 32.11 0.72 -8.49
CA ILE A 149 31.05 0.00 -7.78
C ILE A 149 29.73 -0.07 -8.60
N ILE A 150 29.34 1.03 -9.24
CA ILE A 150 28.08 1.13 -10.00
C ILE A 150 28.12 0.34 -11.31
N CYS A 151 29.26 0.30 -12.02
CA CYS A 151 29.34 -0.32 -13.33
C CYS A 151 29.77 -1.79 -13.28
N GLU A 152 30.67 -2.16 -12.36
CA GLU A 152 31.18 -3.54 -12.24
C GLU A 152 30.18 -4.48 -11.54
N ARG A 153 29.19 -3.93 -10.82
CA ARG A 153 28.11 -4.66 -10.13
C ARG A 153 28.59 -5.69 -9.09
N GLU A 154 29.82 -5.59 -8.61
CA GLU A 154 30.46 -6.64 -7.82
C GLU A 154 30.02 -6.70 -6.35
N ASP A 155 29.63 -5.57 -5.75
CA ASP A 155 29.35 -5.48 -4.30
C ASP A 155 28.00 -4.82 -3.98
N ARG A 156 26.98 -5.66 -3.77
CA ARG A 156 25.61 -5.21 -3.46
C ARG A 156 25.51 -4.35 -2.19
N ILE A 157 26.44 -4.48 -1.24
CA ILE A 157 26.45 -3.69 0.00
C ILE A 157 26.88 -2.25 -0.31
N LYS A 158 27.84 -2.08 -1.23
CA LYS A 158 28.43 -0.77 -1.57
C LYS A 158 27.66 0.00 -2.64
N VAL A 159 26.86 -0.66 -3.49
CA VAL A 159 26.15 0.02 -4.59
C VAL A 159 25.23 1.12 -4.09
N LYS A 160 24.42 0.86 -3.06
CA LYS A 160 23.48 1.87 -2.55
C LYS A 160 24.19 3.11 -1.99
N PRO A 161 25.23 2.98 -1.14
CA PRO A 161 26.10 4.10 -0.76
C PRO A 161 26.77 4.78 -1.95
N ALA A 162 27.23 4.04 -2.96
CA ALA A 162 27.84 4.63 -4.15
C ALA A 162 26.85 5.49 -4.96
N LEU A 163 25.63 4.99 -5.19
CA LEU A 163 24.54 5.75 -5.84
C LEU A 163 24.21 7.03 -5.06
N GLN A 164 24.11 6.93 -3.73
CA GLN A 164 23.82 8.09 -2.87
C GLN A 164 24.97 9.10 -2.85
N GLY A 165 26.20 8.62 -2.79
CA GLY A 165 27.42 9.41 -2.82
C GLY A 165 27.57 10.18 -4.12
N LEU A 166 27.43 9.50 -5.26
CA LEU A 166 27.49 10.13 -6.58
C LEU A 166 26.35 11.12 -6.80
N ALA A 167 25.13 10.77 -6.38
CA ALA A 167 24.00 11.69 -6.42
C ALA A 167 24.28 12.96 -5.61
N HIS A 168 24.93 12.84 -4.45
CA HIS A 168 25.31 13.96 -3.63
C HIS A 168 26.42 14.82 -4.26
N PHE A 169 27.41 14.19 -4.90
CA PHE A 169 28.49 14.88 -5.60
C PHE A 169 27.95 15.74 -6.75
N LEU A 170 27.00 15.23 -7.53
CA LEU A 170 26.30 16.00 -8.56
C LEU A 170 25.44 17.12 -7.95
N LEU A 171 24.72 16.85 -6.85
CA LEU A 171 23.89 17.89 -6.20
C LEU A 171 24.73 19.08 -5.69
N ARG A 172 25.98 18.83 -5.28
CA ARG A 172 26.88 19.81 -4.69
C ARG A 172 27.90 20.36 -5.68
N ASP A 173 27.75 20.07 -6.97
CA ASP A 173 28.66 20.48 -8.04
C ASP A 173 30.14 20.11 -7.74
N VAL A 174 30.35 18.97 -7.07
CA VAL A 174 31.70 18.43 -6.77
C VAL A 174 32.35 17.92 -8.05
N ILE A 175 31.53 17.38 -8.96
CA ILE A 175 31.89 16.88 -10.28
C ILE A 175 30.90 17.45 -11.29
N SER A 176 31.39 17.81 -12.48
CA SER A 176 30.54 18.20 -13.62
C SER A 176 30.15 16.99 -14.47
N ILE A 177 29.07 17.10 -15.26
CA ILE A 177 28.66 16.04 -16.20
C ILE A 177 29.76 15.72 -17.22
N THR A 178 30.45 16.73 -17.74
CA THR A 178 31.55 16.55 -18.71
C THR A 178 32.70 15.77 -18.09
N GLU A 179 33.09 16.09 -16.85
CA GLU A 179 34.13 15.36 -16.14
C GLU A 179 33.69 13.93 -15.79
N LEU A 180 32.42 13.76 -15.38
CA LEU A 180 31.85 12.45 -15.09
C LEU A 180 31.87 11.53 -16.31
N ILE A 181 31.50 12.05 -17.50
CA ILE A 181 31.58 11.31 -18.77
C ILE A 181 33.02 10.91 -19.08
N GLY A 182 33.99 11.83 -18.88
CA GLY A 182 35.40 11.53 -19.07
C GLY A 182 35.91 10.43 -18.14
N LEU A 183 35.52 10.44 -16.87
CA LEU A 183 35.87 9.38 -15.91
C LEU A 183 35.22 8.04 -16.27
N PHE A 184 33.97 8.07 -16.74
CA PHE A 184 33.25 6.88 -17.20
C PHE A 184 33.92 6.25 -18.43
N ASP A 185 34.36 7.06 -19.40
CA ASP A 185 35.10 6.58 -20.58
C ASP A 185 36.41 5.89 -20.21
N VAL A 186 37.16 6.47 -19.26
CA VAL A 186 38.40 5.84 -18.75
C VAL A 186 38.12 4.49 -18.11
N GLN A 187 37.01 4.36 -17.37
CA GLN A 187 36.64 3.11 -16.71
C GLN A 187 36.19 2.04 -17.71
N LEU A 188 35.37 2.42 -18.70
CA LEU A 188 34.87 1.50 -19.72
C LEU A 188 36.03 0.88 -20.52
N LYS A 189 37.04 1.70 -20.85
CA LYS A 189 38.27 1.25 -21.53
C LYS A 189 39.14 0.31 -20.69
N ARG A 190 38.99 0.30 -19.36
CA ARG A 190 39.70 -0.65 -18.49
C ARG A 190 39.02 -2.02 -18.42
N THR A 191 37.71 -2.05 -18.65
CA THR A 191 36.87 -3.24 -18.47
C THR A 191 36.52 -3.95 -19.79
N SER A 192 36.73 -3.33 -20.94
CA SER A 192 36.44 -3.91 -22.26
C SER A 192 37.58 -3.72 -23.26
N ASP A 193 38.06 -4.82 -23.86
CA ASP A 193 39.11 -4.84 -24.92
C ASP A 193 38.59 -4.42 -26.32
N THR A 194 37.28 -4.16 -26.45
CA THR A 194 36.65 -3.81 -27.73
C THR A 194 36.54 -2.30 -27.94
N VAL A 195 36.79 -1.85 -29.18
CA VAL A 195 36.59 -0.47 -29.65
C VAL A 195 35.09 -0.14 -29.55
N GLN A 196 34.69 0.55 -28.49
CA GLN A 196 33.32 1.04 -28.31
C GLN A 196 33.18 2.49 -28.80
N ASP A 197 31.95 2.83 -29.20
CA ASP A 197 31.52 4.18 -29.55
C ASP A 197 31.84 5.20 -28.45
N ALA A 198 31.93 6.48 -28.82
CA ALA A 198 32.19 7.55 -27.87
C ALA A 198 31.18 7.53 -26.70
N VAL A 199 31.68 7.54 -25.46
CA VAL A 199 30.81 7.62 -24.28
C VAL A 199 30.05 8.95 -24.27
N THR A 200 28.73 8.86 -24.33
CA THR A 200 27.82 10.00 -24.32
C THR A 200 27.06 10.10 -23.00
N SER A 201 26.41 11.25 -22.75
CA SER A 201 25.46 11.42 -21.63
C SER A 201 24.40 10.33 -21.60
N ARG A 202 23.92 9.91 -22.79
CA ARG A 202 22.97 8.81 -22.95
C ARG A 202 23.49 7.49 -22.38
N THR A 203 24.76 7.17 -22.61
CA THR A 203 25.40 5.92 -22.16
C THR A 203 25.54 5.88 -20.64
N VAL A 204 25.99 6.99 -20.05
CA VAL A 204 26.09 7.14 -18.59
C VAL A 204 24.71 7.05 -17.95
N PHE A 205 23.72 7.74 -18.51
CA PHE A 205 22.34 7.72 -18.02
C PHE A 205 21.72 6.32 -18.05
N LYS A 206 21.92 5.56 -19.14
CA LYS A 206 21.47 4.16 -19.24
C LYS A 206 22.07 3.27 -18.15
N SER A 207 23.32 3.52 -17.78
CA SER A 207 23.99 2.77 -16.71
C SER A 207 23.36 3.03 -15.33
N PHE A 208 22.84 4.23 -15.09
CA PHE A 208 22.11 4.54 -13.85
C PHE A 208 20.69 3.96 -13.83
N LEU A 209 20.01 3.91 -15.00
CA LEU A 209 18.70 3.28 -15.12
C LEU A 209 18.73 1.78 -14.79
N ALA A 210 19.85 1.10 -15.07
CA ALA A 210 20.03 -0.32 -14.71
C ALA A 210 19.94 -0.59 -13.20
N TRP A 211 19.98 0.43 -12.34
CA TRP A 211 19.79 0.31 -10.90
C TRP A 211 18.38 0.70 -10.42
N VAL A 212 17.52 1.19 -11.31
CA VAL A 212 16.12 1.48 -10.98
C VAL A 212 15.29 0.20 -10.90
N VAL A 213 15.67 -0.83 -11.65
CA VAL A 213 14.95 -2.11 -11.74
C VAL A 213 15.06 -2.99 -10.49
N HIS A 214 15.85 -2.57 -9.48
CA HIS A 214 15.98 -3.26 -8.21
C HIS A 214 15.35 -2.42 -7.08
N HIS A 215 14.41 -3.03 -6.35
CA HIS A 215 13.58 -2.33 -5.36
C HIS A 215 14.40 -1.62 -4.26
N ASP A 216 15.51 -2.22 -3.82
CA ASP A 216 16.39 -1.72 -2.75
C ASP A 216 17.26 -0.53 -3.16
N THR A 217 17.57 -0.40 -4.45
CA THR A 217 18.37 0.70 -5.04
C THR A 217 17.53 1.74 -5.78
N ALA A 218 16.29 1.44 -6.17
CA ALA A 218 15.46 2.29 -7.03
C ALA A 218 15.37 3.75 -6.57
N LEU A 219 15.14 3.98 -5.27
CA LEU A 219 15.10 5.35 -4.71
C LEU A 219 16.45 6.07 -4.83
N SER A 220 17.56 5.37 -4.59
CA SER A 220 18.90 5.97 -4.64
C SER A 220 19.32 6.24 -6.09
N ALA A 221 19.01 5.33 -7.01
CA ALA A 221 19.17 5.52 -8.44
C ALA A 221 18.32 6.68 -8.98
N GLY A 222 17.06 6.80 -8.52
CA GLY A 222 16.17 7.92 -8.87
C GLY A 222 16.74 9.28 -8.43
N HIS A 223 17.32 9.37 -7.24
CA HIS A 223 18.01 10.59 -6.80
C HIS A 223 19.25 10.91 -7.65
N LEU A 224 20.01 9.90 -8.06
CA LEU A 224 21.15 10.08 -8.97
C LEU A 224 20.67 10.61 -10.33
N ILE A 225 19.65 9.98 -10.92
CA ILE A 225 18.98 10.40 -12.16
C ILE A 225 18.49 11.84 -12.07
N LYS A 226 17.83 12.21 -10.98
CA LYS A 226 17.36 13.57 -10.72
C LYS A 226 18.48 14.59 -10.84
N ASN A 227 19.57 14.37 -10.12
CA ASN A 227 20.66 15.34 -10.04
C ASN A 227 21.47 15.36 -11.33
N TYR A 228 21.60 14.20 -12.00
CA TYR A 228 22.19 14.11 -13.33
C TYR A 228 21.41 14.93 -14.35
N LEU A 229 20.09 14.76 -14.45
CA LEU A 229 19.23 15.54 -15.36
C LEU A 229 19.25 17.04 -15.03
N LEU A 230 19.28 17.39 -13.74
CA LEU A 230 19.33 18.80 -13.31
C LEU A 230 20.59 19.52 -13.81
N GLN A 231 21.75 18.86 -13.80
CA GLN A 231 22.97 19.42 -14.37
C GLN A 231 23.01 19.29 -15.90
N ALA A 232 22.60 18.15 -16.46
CA ALA A 232 22.65 17.90 -17.90
C ALA A 232 21.81 18.91 -18.70
N ARG A 233 20.64 19.32 -18.18
CA ARG A 233 19.78 20.38 -18.76
C ARG A 233 20.44 21.77 -18.82
N ARG A 234 21.58 21.97 -18.14
CA ARG A 234 22.34 23.23 -18.18
C ARG A 234 23.42 23.22 -19.26
N LEU A 235 23.66 22.08 -19.90
CA LEU A 235 24.62 21.95 -20.99
C LEU A 235 24.06 22.59 -22.28
N ALA A 236 24.92 23.21 -23.07
CA ALA A 236 24.51 23.93 -24.28
C ALA A 236 23.96 23.00 -25.38
N ASP A 237 24.45 21.76 -25.42
CA ASP A 237 24.14 20.73 -26.40
C ASP A 237 22.98 19.80 -25.98
N TYR A 238 22.33 20.06 -24.83
CA TYR A 238 21.29 19.17 -24.28
C TYR A 238 20.11 18.90 -25.22
N ASP A 239 19.65 19.95 -25.92
CA ASP A 239 18.49 19.90 -26.82
C ASP A 239 18.89 19.68 -28.30
N GLU A 240 20.18 19.62 -28.62
CA GLU A 240 20.64 19.41 -29.99
C GLU A 240 20.34 17.98 -30.46
N ARG A 241 19.73 17.85 -31.65
CA ARG A 241 19.62 16.53 -32.29
C ARG A 241 21.03 16.10 -32.69
N GLY A 242 21.46 14.93 -32.23
CA GLY A 242 22.72 14.37 -32.69
C GLY A 242 22.72 14.18 -34.21
N ASN A 243 23.89 14.30 -34.84
CA ASN A 243 24.06 14.04 -36.27
C ASN A 243 23.62 12.62 -36.70
N ASP A 244 23.41 11.72 -35.73
CA ASP A 244 23.00 10.32 -35.88
C ASP A 244 21.46 10.13 -35.93
N GLY A 245 20.68 11.21 -35.96
CA GLY A 245 19.21 11.12 -35.97
C GLY A 245 18.58 10.75 -34.61
N SER A 246 19.38 10.74 -33.53
CA SER A 246 18.92 10.41 -32.18
C SER A 246 17.84 11.36 -31.65
N ILE A 247 16.95 10.81 -30.83
CA ILE A 247 15.82 11.56 -30.28
C ILE A 247 16.27 12.43 -29.11
N SER A 248 15.85 13.70 -29.14
CA SER A 248 16.05 14.67 -28.07
C SER A 248 14.76 14.79 -27.23
N PRO A 249 14.85 14.83 -25.88
CA PRO A 249 16.09 14.77 -25.08
C PRO A 249 16.66 13.35 -24.96
N PHE A 250 17.97 13.26 -24.71
CA PHE A 250 18.72 11.99 -24.71
C PHE A 250 18.19 10.91 -23.75
N TRP A 251 17.38 11.28 -22.75
CA TRP A 251 16.87 10.35 -21.74
C TRP A 251 15.69 9.51 -22.23
N ILE A 252 14.98 9.95 -23.29
CA ILE A 252 13.75 9.29 -23.77
C ILE A 252 14.04 7.83 -24.16
N GLU A 253 14.99 7.61 -25.07
CA GLU A 253 15.26 6.27 -25.60
C GLU A 253 15.82 5.31 -24.53
N PRO A 254 16.79 5.70 -23.67
CA PRO A 254 17.22 4.85 -22.56
C PRO A 254 16.10 4.44 -21.61
N VAL A 255 15.18 5.35 -21.28
CA VAL A 255 14.05 5.04 -20.39
C VAL A 255 13.15 3.99 -21.04
N VAL A 256 12.77 4.21 -22.30
CA VAL A 256 11.91 3.27 -23.02
C VAL A 256 12.60 1.92 -23.22
N GLN A 257 13.87 1.91 -23.60
CA GLN A 257 14.63 0.66 -23.77
C GLN A 257 14.75 -0.10 -22.45
N THR A 258 14.96 0.58 -21.33
CA THR A 258 15.04 -0.10 -20.02
C THR A 258 13.69 -0.70 -19.61
N LEU A 259 12.58 -0.02 -19.94
CA LEU A 259 11.23 -0.54 -19.71
C LEU A 259 10.87 -1.68 -20.69
N GLN A 260 11.42 -1.67 -21.90
CA GLN A 260 11.34 -2.81 -22.82
C GLN A 260 12.06 -4.03 -22.25
N ASP A 261 13.26 -3.84 -21.71
CA ASP A 261 14.05 -4.92 -21.10
C ASP A 261 13.42 -5.42 -19.77
N TRP A 262 12.71 -4.55 -19.05
CA TRP A 262 12.14 -4.82 -17.71
C TRP A 262 10.71 -4.29 -17.54
N PRO A 263 9.72 -4.84 -18.27
CA PRO A 263 8.35 -4.31 -18.30
C PRO A 263 7.62 -4.36 -16.94
N ASP A 264 8.02 -5.27 -16.05
CA ASP A 264 7.45 -5.43 -14.70
C ASP A 264 7.91 -4.35 -13.71
N ARG A 265 8.84 -3.47 -14.11
CA ARG A 265 9.43 -2.41 -13.26
C ARG A 265 8.84 -1.03 -13.48
N ILE A 266 7.71 -0.96 -14.16
CA ILE A 266 7.03 0.31 -14.48
C ILE A 266 6.69 1.13 -13.22
N GLN A 267 6.41 0.47 -12.10
CA GLN A 267 6.05 1.15 -10.85
C GLN A 267 7.24 1.88 -10.22
N GLU A 268 8.44 1.31 -10.26
CA GLU A 268 9.68 1.96 -9.84
C GLU A 268 9.95 3.21 -10.70
N PHE A 269 9.71 3.12 -12.01
CA PHE A 269 9.88 4.24 -12.94
C PHE A 269 8.86 5.37 -12.67
N ARG A 270 7.58 5.04 -12.49
CA ARG A 270 6.54 6.00 -12.11
C ARG A 270 6.89 6.78 -10.85
N THR A 271 7.50 6.09 -9.88
CA THR A 271 7.80 6.68 -8.56
C THR A 271 9.11 7.45 -8.54
N HIS A 272 10.16 6.96 -9.23
CA HIS A 272 11.54 7.41 -9.03
C HIS A 272 12.23 7.98 -10.28
N VAL A 273 11.65 7.84 -11.48
CA VAL A 273 12.28 8.30 -12.74
C VAL A 273 11.42 9.34 -13.45
N PHE A 274 10.16 9.01 -13.74
CA PHE A 274 9.23 9.88 -14.48
C PHE A 274 9.10 11.28 -13.86
N PRO A 275 8.96 11.47 -12.53
CA PRO A 275 8.91 12.81 -11.94
C PRO A 275 10.09 13.71 -12.28
N HIS A 276 11.28 13.12 -12.47
CA HIS A 276 12.52 13.85 -12.75
C HIS A 276 12.74 14.06 -14.26
N CYS A 277 12.19 13.17 -15.08
CA CYS A 277 12.20 13.31 -16.53
C CYS A 277 11.17 14.34 -17.01
N PHE A 278 9.98 14.37 -16.41
CA PHE A 278 8.86 15.21 -16.89
C PHE A 278 8.91 16.65 -16.42
N LEU A 279 9.50 16.90 -15.24
CA LEU A 279 9.67 18.25 -14.69
C LEU A 279 11.16 18.63 -14.62
N PRO A 280 11.49 19.92 -14.80
CA PRO A 280 10.57 21.07 -14.89
C PRO A 280 10.03 21.37 -16.29
N ASN A 281 10.49 20.67 -17.34
CA ASN A 281 10.24 21.03 -18.73
C ASN A 281 9.07 20.24 -19.34
N LEU A 282 7.87 20.85 -19.41
CA LEU A 282 6.70 20.22 -20.04
C LEU A 282 6.96 19.79 -21.49
N SER A 283 7.81 20.52 -22.23
CA SER A 283 8.18 20.17 -23.60
C SER A 283 8.82 18.78 -23.70
N GLU A 284 9.64 18.38 -22.72
CA GLU A 284 10.25 17.05 -22.68
C GLU A 284 9.20 15.96 -22.43
N TYR A 285 8.22 16.24 -21.56
CA TYR A 285 7.08 15.36 -21.32
C TYR A 285 6.26 15.16 -22.60
N LEU A 286 5.93 16.23 -23.32
CA LEU A 286 5.16 16.14 -24.57
C LEU A 286 5.93 15.38 -25.67
N LYS A 287 7.24 15.60 -25.79
CA LYS A 287 8.11 14.83 -26.69
C LYS A 287 8.11 13.33 -26.34
N PHE A 288 8.10 12.99 -25.05
CA PHE A 288 8.00 11.61 -24.59
C PHE A 288 6.65 10.97 -24.94
N LEU A 289 5.54 11.69 -24.77
CA LEU A 289 4.21 11.22 -25.20
C LEU A 289 4.15 11.02 -26.73
N ALA A 290 4.67 11.97 -27.50
CA ALA A 290 4.75 11.88 -28.95
C ALA A 290 5.63 10.70 -29.42
N TYR A 291 6.73 10.42 -28.69
CA TYR A 291 7.58 9.27 -28.95
C TYR A 291 6.86 7.93 -28.75
N LEU A 292 5.94 7.87 -27.78
CA LEU A 292 5.08 6.71 -27.50
C LEU A 292 3.76 6.73 -28.29
N HIS A 293 3.76 7.37 -29.47
CA HIS A 293 2.64 7.47 -30.39
C HIS A 293 1.30 7.83 -29.71
N PHE A 294 1.30 8.89 -28.91
CA PHE A 294 0.09 9.40 -28.24
C PHE A 294 -1.14 9.45 -29.17
N GLU A 295 -0.96 9.89 -30.42
CA GLU A 295 -2.03 9.97 -31.41
C GLU A 295 -2.69 8.62 -31.75
N SER A 296 -1.96 7.51 -31.67
CA SER A 296 -2.46 6.18 -32.03
C SER A 296 -3.26 5.55 -30.89
N HIS A 297 -2.89 5.85 -29.65
CA HIS A 297 -3.44 5.22 -28.45
C HIS A 297 -4.52 6.03 -27.75
N VAL A 298 -4.54 7.36 -27.97
CA VAL A 298 -5.44 8.28 -27.27
C VAL A 298 -6.59 8.68 -28.20
N PRO A 299 -7.84 8.26 -27.90
CA PRO A 299 -9.00 8.68 -28.68
C PRO A 299 -9.13 10.21 -28.73
N HIS A 300 -9.29 10.76 -29.93
CA HIS A 300 -9.46 12.19 -30.16
C HIS A 300 -10.40 12.42 -31.35
N GLU A 301 -11.28 13.42 -31.23
CA GLU A 301 -12.24 13.78 -32.29
C GLU A 301 -11.68 14.90 -33.19
N ASN A 302 -10.91 15.81 -32.59
CA ASN A 302 -10.36 17.00 -33.25
C ASN A 302 -8.85 16.88 -33.40
N ALA A 303 -8.26 17.75 -34.23
CA ALA A 303 -6.83 17.76 -34.47
C ALA A 303 -6.03 17.95 -33.16
N LEU A 304 -5.06 17.07 -32.93
CA LEU A 304 -4.18 17.18 -31.78
C LEU A 304 -3.24 18.39 -31.90
N PRO A 305 -2.71 18.91 -30.78
CA PRO A 305 -1.60 19.84 -30.78
C PRO A 305 -0.37 19.26 -31.51
N SER A 306 0.32 20.10 -32.30
CA SER A 306 1.46 19.68 -33.14
C SER A 306 2.59 19.00 -32.35
N GLN A 307 2.72 19.31 -31.06
CA GLN A 307 3.72 18.76 -30.15
C GLN A 307 3.49 17.29 -29.75
N LEU A 308 2.28 16.77 -29.98
CA LEU A 308 1.92 15.37 -29.67
C LEU A 308 2.06 14.44 -30.87
N TYR A 309 2.33 14.97 -32.06
CA TYR A 309 2.67 14.18 -33.23
C TYR A 309 4.14 13.78 -33.22
N GLN A 310 4.43 12.57 -33.69
CA GLN A 310 5.80 12.10 -33.78
C GLN A 310 6.57 12.92 -34.84
N ALA A 311 7.68 13.53 -34.42
CA ALA A 311 8.52 14.33 -35.30
C ALA A 311 9.60 13.48 -35.98
N GLY A 312 9.22 12.77 -37.05
CA GLY A 312 10.10 11.95 -37.90
C GLY A 312 9.84 10.46 -37.69
N GLY A 313 9.60 9.72 -38.79
CA GLY A 313 9.06 8.35 -38.83
C GLY A 313 9.92 7.26 -38.20
N HIS A 314 10.20 7.37 -36.90
CA HIS A 314 10.85 6.35 -36.11
C HIS A 314 9.85 5.23 -35.85
N THR A 315 10.12 4.06 -36.40
CA THR A 315 9.36 2.85 -36.09
C THR A 315 9.75 2.38 -34.69
N SER A 316 8.79 2.40 -33.75
CA SER A 316 9.00 1.87 -32.40
C SER A 316 9.33 0.37 -32.46
N SER A 317 10.32 -0.05 -31.67
CA SER A 317 10.67 -1.47 -31.49
C SER A 317 9.78 -2.19 -30.49
N LEU A 318 8.86 -1.48 -29.85
CA LEU A 318 7.94 -2.01 -28.85
C LEU A 318 6.74 -2.68 -29.50
N GLY A 319 6.15 -3.66 -28.82
CA GLY A 319 4.79 -4.07 -29.12
C GLY A 319 3.80 -2.94 -28.82
N GLU A 320 2.71 -2.86 -29.60
CA GLU A 320 1.66 -1.83 -29.45
C GLU A 320 1.16 -1.69 -28.00
N MET A 321 0.90 -2.82 -27.32
CA MET A 321 0.46 -2.81 -25.93
C MET A 321 1.55 -2.42 -24.93
N GLU A 322 2.82 -2.78 -25.18
CA GLU A 322 3.93 -2.39 -24.30
C GLU A 322 4.12 -0.86 -24.34
N GLU A 323 4.07 -0.30 -25.54
CA GLU A 323 4.08 1.14 -25.76
C GLU A 323 2.91 1.82 -25.05
N PHE A 324 1.69 1.30 -25.22
CA PHE A 324 0.51 1.87 -24.58
C PHE A 324 0.60 1.81 -23.05
N ARG A 325 1.13 0.73 -22.47
CA ARG A 325 1.37 0.61 -21.02
C ARG A 325 2.30 1.70 -20.50
N ILE A 326 3.41 1.95 -21.20
CA ILE A 326 4.34 3.03 -20.84
C ILE A 326 3.65 4.39 -20.96
N LEU A 327 2.87 4.60 -22.01
CA LEU A 327 2.10 5.82 -22.22
C LEU A 327 1.09 6.06 -21.08
N LEU A 328 0.32 5.05 -20.70
CA LEU A 328 -0.63 5.13 -19.58
C LEU A 328 0.06 5.47 -18.27
N ALA A 329 1.21 4.85 -17.99
CA ALA A 329 2.01 5.18 -16.82
C ALA A 329 2.55 6.62 -16.86
N ALA A 330 2.95 7.11 -18.03
CA ALA A 330 3.38 8.49 -18.23
C ALA A 330 2.25 9.51 -18.01
N ILE A 331 1.04 9.22 -18.52
CA ILE A 331 -0.15 10.06 -18.32
C ILE A 331 -0.58 10.05 -16.84
N ALA A 332 -0.58 8.87 -16.20
CA ALA A 332 -0.89 8.73 -14.79
C ALA A 332 0.11 9.49 -13.89
N THR A 333 1.41 9.40 -14.16
CA THR A 333 2.40 10.19 -13.42
C THR A 333 2.29 11.68 -13.74
N GLY A 334 2.00 12.06 -14.99
CA GLY A 334 1.72 13.46 -15.36
C GLY A 334 0.52 14.04 -14.58
N LYS A 335 -0.50 13.21 -14.34
CA LYS A 335 -1.66 13.55 -13.49
C LYS A 335 -1.26 13.79 -12.04
N GLU A 336 -0.42 12.93 -11.47
CA GLU A 336 0.12 13.06 -10.10
C GLU A 336 0.98 14.33 -9.95
N LEU A 337 1.73 14.69 -10.98
CA LEU A 337 2.56 15.90 -11.03
C LEU A 337 1.79 17.17 -11.37
N ASN A 338 0.46 17.09 -11.58
CA ASN A 338 -0.41 18.20 -11.96
C ASN A 338 -0.07 18.87 -13.31
N ILE A 339 0.65 18.15 -14.20
CA ILE A 339 0.92 18.55 -15.58
C ILE A 339 -0.07 17.93 -16.58
N VAL A 340 -0.90 16.98 -16.14
CA VAL A 340 -2.11 16.55 -16.85
C VAL A 340 -3.34 16.95 -16.03
N LYS A 341 -4.29 17.65 -16.65
CA LYS A 341 -5.50 18.17 -16.00
C LYS A 341 -6.74 17.71 -16.74
N ASP A 342 -7.86 17.60 -16.02
CA ASP A 342 -9.14 17.20 -16.64
C ASP A 342 -9.82 18.40 -17.28
N ASN A 343 -10.44 18.13 -18.42
CA ASN A 343 -11.45 18.98 -19.05
C ASN A 343 -12.80 18.25 -19.07
N ASP A 344 -13.88 18.97 -18.80
CA ASP A 344 -15.22 18.39 -18.95
C ASP A 344 -15.56 18.37 -20.43
N TYR A 345 -15.65 17.18 -21.03
CA TYR A 345 -15.87 17.00 -22.48
C TYR A 345 -17.15 17.70 -22.96
N ARG A 346 -18.11 17.93 -22.06
CA ARG A 346 -19.38 18.62 -22.35
C ARG A 346 -19.20 20.12 -22.54
N VAL A 347 -18.11 20.68 -22.02
CA VAL A 347 -17.72 22.09 -22.16
C VAL A 347 -16.65 22.23 -23.24
N GLN A 348 -15.63 21.39 -23.20
CA GLN A 348 -14.53 21.40 -24.17
C GLN A 348 -13.96 19.99 -24.33
N SER A 349 -14.09 19.45 -25.54
CA SER A 349 -13.66 18.10 -25.92
C SER A 349 -12.28 18.05 -26.58
N ASP A 350 -11.63 19.20 -26.75
CA ASP A 350 -10.29 19.27 -27.34
C ASP A 350 -9.20 18.93 -26.33
N ILE A 351 -8.20 18.19 -26.81
CA ILE A 351 -6.91 18.04 -26.13
C ILE A 351 -6.10 19.30 -26.41
N GLU A 352 -5.78 20.05 -25.36
CA GLU A 352 -5.08 21.33 -25.46
C GLU A 352 -3.88 21.40 -24.50
N ILE A 353 -2.90 22.23 -24.84
CA ILE A 353 -1.76 22.54 -23.98
C ILE A 353 -1.85 24.01 -23.60
N ARG A 354 -2.06 24.29 -22.31
CA ARG A 354 -2.11 25.66 -21.76
C ARG A 354 -1.62 25.70 -20.32
N ASP A 355 -1.17 26.86 -19.87
CA ASP A 355 -0.74 27.10 -18.48
C ASP A 355 0.25 26.04 -17.94
N GLY A 356 1.16 25.56 -18.80
CA GLY A 356 2.14 24.55 -18.41
C GLY A 356 1.55 23.16 -18.13
N ALA A 357 0.37 22.83 -18.67
CA ALA A 357 -0.25 21.52 -18.52
C ALA A 357 -0.95 21.05 -19.81
N LEU A 358 -1.03 19.73 -19.97
CA LEU A 358 -1.87 19.04 -20.94
C LEU A 358 -3.28 18.87 -20.35
N TYR A 359 -4.29 19.37 -21.03
CA TYR A 359 -5.69 19.19 -20.63
C TYR A 359 -6.27 18.03 -21.43
N LEU A 360 -6.67 16.98 -20.72
CA LEU A 360 -7.26 15.78 -21.27
C LEU A 360 -8.79 15.81 -21.02
N PRO A 361 -9.61 15.71 -22.06
CA PRO A 361 -11.06 15.53 -21.94
C PRO A 361 -11.41 14.27 -21.15
N ASP A 362 -12.39 14.35 -20.24
CA ASP A 362 -12.76 13.26 -19.34
C ASP A 362 -13.50 12.09 -20.01
N ASN A 363 -13.95 12.23 -21.26
CA ASN A 363 -14.41 11.10 -22.07
C ASN A 363 -13.28 10.13 -22.46
N VAL A 364 -12.03 10.59 -22.56
CA VAL A 364 -10.87 9.73 -22.87
C VAL A 364 -10.64 8.65 -21.81
N PRO A 365 -10.38 8.99 -20.52
CA PRO A 365 -10.28 7.96 -19.48
C PRO A 365 -11.62 7.23 -19.27
N GLY A 366 -12.75 7.87 -19.61
CA GLY A 366 -14.06 7.24 -19.67
C GLY A 366 -14.15 6.06 -20.64
N ALA A 367 -13.55 6.21 -21.83
CA ALA A 367 -13.46 5.16 -22.85
C ALA A 367 -12.49 4.04 -22.45
N TRP A 368 -11.34 4.39 -21.86
CA TRP A 368 -10.36 3.42 -21.38
C TRP A 368 -10.90 2.47 -20.29
N MET A 369 -11.87 2.92 -19.48
CA MET A 369 -12.55 2.03 -18.53
C MET A 369 -13.31 0.87 -19.20
N ALA A 370 -13.65 0.98 -20.48
CA ALA A 370 -14.33 -0.07 -21.26
C ALA A 370 -13.37 -0.97 -22.05
N ASP A 371 -12.05 -0.73 -21.98
CA ASP A 371 -11.05 -1.48 -22.73
C ASP A 371 -11.01 -2.97 -22.32
N PRO A 372 -10.74 -3.92 -23.24
CA PRO A 372 -10.57 -5.34 -22.90
C PRO A 372 -9.42 -5.61 -21.93
N HIS A 373 -8.36 -4.79 -21.91
CA HIS A 373 -7.19 -4.99 -21.06
C HIS A 373 -7.38 -4.39 -19.66
N PRO A 374 -7.13 -5.16 -18.59
CA PRO A 374 -7.37 -4.70 -17.22
C PRO A 374 -6.54 -3.48 -16.82
N GLU A 375 -5.28 -3.40 -17.25
CA GLU A 375 -4.40 -2.27 -16.95
C GLU A 375 -4.87 -0.95 -17.55
N VAL A 376 -5.46 -0.99 -18.75
CA VAL A 376 -6.08 0.17 -19.41
C VAL A 376 -7.33 0.61 -18.63
N ARG A 377 -8.18 -0.36 -18.23
CA ARG A 377 -9.36 -0.07 -17.40
C ARG A 377 -9.02 0.59 -16.07
N LEU A 378 -8.00 0.08 -15.37
CA LEU A 378 -7.52 0.63 -14.11
C LEU A 378 -6.92 2.03 -14.30
N ALA A 379 -6.17 2.26 -15.38
CA ALA A 379 -5.64 3.58 -15.72
C ALA A 379 -6.77 4.59 -15.99
N GLY A 380 -7.80 4.19 -16.76
CA GLY A 380 -9.00 5.01 -16.98
C GLY A 380 -9.70 5.39 -15.66
N MET A 381 -9.95 4.40 -14.80
CA MET A 381 -10.57 4.65 -13.49
C MET A 381 -9.69 5.54 -12.60
N PHE A 382 -8.37 5.30 -12.58
CA PHE A 382 -7.41 6.13 -11.85
C PHE A 382 -7.48 7.58 -12.30
N LEU A 383 -7.46 7.87 -13.60
CA LEU A 383 -7.47 9.23 -14.12
C LEU A 383 -8.77 9.97 -13.82
N CYS A 384 -9.92 9.28 -13.87
CA CYS A 384 -11.21 9.83 -13.45
C CYS A 384 -11.26 10.15 -11.94
N VAL A 385 -10.66 9.29 -11.11
CA VAL A 385 -10.77 9.36 -9.65
C VAL A 385 -9.66 10.16 -8.99
N TYR A 386 -8.46 10.24 -9.55
CA TYR A 386 -7.34 10.92 -8.93
C TYR A 386 -7.39 12.43 -9.18
N SER A 387 -7.13 13.22 -8.13
CA SER A 387 -6.91 14.67 -8.24
C SER A 387 -6.02 15.15 -7.11
N THR A 388 -5.08 16.03 -7.43
CA THR A 388 -4.27 16.77 -6.43
C THR A 388 -5.12 17.76 -5.63
N SER A 389 -6.23 18.22 -6.19
CA SER A 389 -7.23 19.05 -5.52
C SER A 389 -8.46 18.21 -5.18
N VAL A 390 -8.48 17.63 -3.98
CA VAL A 390 -9.58 16.75 -3.52
C VAL A 390 -10.91 17.49 -3.30
N THR A 391 -10.87 18.82 -3.11
CA THR A 391 -12.05 19.68 -2.93
C THR A 391 -12.64 20.18 -4.25
N ARG A 392 -11.92 20.03 -5.37
CA ARG A 392 -12.45 20.36 -6.70
C ARG A 392 -13.57 19.38 -7.05
N ALA A 393 -14.67 19.91 -7.58
CA ALA A 393 -15.80 19.12 -8.05
C ALA A 393 -15.36 18.09 -9.10
N ILE A 394 -15.95 16.89 -9.02
CA ILE A 394 -15.86 15.89 -10.08
C ILE A 394 -16.82 16.32 -11.19
N SER A 395 -16.37 16.32 -12.45
CA SER A 395 -17.24 16.63 -13.57
C SER A 395 -18.34 15.58 -13.74
N GLY A 396 -19.51 16.00 -14.20
CA GLY A 396 -20.60 15.07 -14.54
C GLY A 396 -20.24 14.11 -15.66
N GLY A 397 -19.33 14.49 -16.57
CA GLY A 397 -18.77 13.59 -17.58
C GLY A 397 -18.10 12.36 -16.94
N ILE A 398 -17.22 12.57 -15.97
CA ILE A 398 -16.61 11.50 -15.17
C ILE A 398 -17.67 10.68 -14.43
N LEU A 399 -18.63 11.32 -13.76
CA LEU A 399 -19.67 10.59 -12.99
C LEU A 399 -20.53 9.71 -13.90
N GLN A 400 -20.82 10.17 -15.12
CA GLN A 400 -21.54 9.39 -16.12
C GLN A 400 -20.68 8.22 -16.64
N ALA A 401 -19.39 8.46 -16.92
CA ALA A 401 -18.48 7.42 -17.36
C ALA A 401 -18.31 6.32 -16.30
N LEU A 402 -18.11 6.70 -15.03
CA LEU A 402 -18.08 5.76 -13.90
C LEU A 402 -19.38 4.96 -13.83
N ARG A 403 -20.52 5.64 -13.93
CA ARG A 403 -21.84 4.98 -13.90
C ARG A 403 -22.00 3.93 -14.99
N HIS A 404 -21.47 4.18 -16.19
CA HIS A 404 -21.53 3.21 -17.29
C HIS A 404 -20.59 2.04 -17.08
N ASN A 405 -19.38 2.30 -16.58
CA ASN A 405 -18.31 1.29 -16.54
C ASN A 405 -18.27 0.44 -15.26
N LEU A 406 -18.83 0.91 -14.14
CA LEU A 406 -18.76 0.19 -12.86
C LEU A 406 -19.40 -1.22 -12.91
N PHE A 407 -20.35 -1.46 -13.82
CA PHE A 407 -20.99 -2.76 -13.99
C PHE A 407 -19.99 -3.86 -14.31
N HIS A 408 -19.14 -3.69 -15.33
CA HIS A 408 -18.15 -4.71 -15.69
C HIS A 408 -16.91 -4.66 -14.80
N LEU A 409 -16.54 -3.48 -14.27
CA LEU A 409 -15.43 -3.37 -13.32
C LEU A 409 -15.68 -4.17 -12.02
N HIS A 410 -16.94 -4.31 -11.61
CA HIS A 410 -17.31 -5.12 -10.44
C HIS A 410 -17.35 -6.63 -10.70
N THR A 411 -17.37 -7.05 -11.97
CA THR A 411 -17.44 -8.46 -12.36
C THR A 411 -16.09 -9.09 -12.70
N ASP A 412 -14.99 -8.32 -12.60
CA ASP A 412 -13.66 -8.80 -12.99
C ASP A 412 -13.19 -9.98 -12.13
N THR A 413 -12.66 -11.01 -12.79
CA THR A 413 -12.23 -12.26 -12.16
C THR A 413 -10.93 -12.12 -11.38
N ASP A 414 -10.07 -11.16 -11.73
CA ASP A 414 -8.78 -10.98 -11.07
C ASP A 414 -8.92 -10.28 -9.69
N ALA A 415 -8.35 -10.90 -8.65
CA ALA A 415 -8.48 -10.39 -7.29
C ALA A 415 -7.66 -9.11 -7.05
N ASN A 416 -6.54 -8.93 -7.75
CA ASN A 416 -5.72 -7.73 -7.63
C ASN A 416 -6.41 -6.55 -8.34
N PHE A 417 -7.02 -6.77 -9.49
CA PHE A 417 -7.86 -5.80 -10.18
C PHE A 417 -8.98 -5.31 -9.27
N ARG A 418 -9.73 -6.22 -8.63
CA ARG A 418 -10.79 -5.85 -7.68
C ARG A 418 -10.23 -5.02 -6.50
N ARG A 419 -9.04 -5.36 -6.00
CA ARG A 419 -8.37 -4.60 -4.94
C ARG A 419 -8.04 -3.16 -5.39
N GLU A 420 -7.58 -2.98 -6.62
CA GLU A 420 -7.33 -1.64 -7.18
C GLU A 420 -8.64 -0.85 -7.36
N VAL A 421 -9.71 -1.49 -7.85
CA VAL A 421 -11.06 -0.90 -7.93
C VAL A 421 -11.56 -0.46 -6.55
N HIS A 422 -11.33 -1.23 -5.49
CA HIS A 422 -11.63 -0.83 -4.11
C HIS A 422 -10.81 0.39 -3.69
N GLY A 423 -9.51 0.42 -4.01
CA GLY A 423 -8.64 1.57 -3.75
C GLY A 423 -9.13 2.85 -4.43
N TYR A 424 -9.56 2.77 -5.69
CA TYR A 424 -10.16 3.89 -6.42
C TYR A 424 -11.53 4.25 -5.87
N THR A 425 -12.37 3.28 -5.50
CA THR A 425 -13.67 3.55 -4.84
C THR A 425 -13.49 4.34 -3.55
N GLN A 426 -12.48 4.01 -2.73
CA GLN A 426 -12.17 4.76 -1.51
C GLN A 426 -11.74 6.20 -1.82
N LYS A 427 -10.82 6.39 -2.77
CA LYS A 427 -10.38 7.73 -3.20
C LYS A 427 -11.54 8.55 -3.78
N LEU A 428 -12.46 7.92 -4.51
CA LEU A 428 -13.65 8.54 -5.06
C LEU A 428 -14.57 9.06 -3.95
N PHE A 429 -14.86 8.25 -2.93
CA PHE A 429 -15.69 8.68 -1.80
C PHE A 429 -15.03 9.76 -0.94
N ASP A 430 -13.71 9.73 -0.79
CA ASP A 430 -12.96 10.80 -0.13
C ASP A 430 -13.07 12.13 -0.89
N ARG A 431 -12.96 12.10 -2.23
CA ARG A 431 -13.16 13.28 -3.08
C ARG A 431 -14.60 13.77 -3.09
N LEU A 432 -15.58 12.87 -3.19
CA LEU A 432 -17.00 13.22 -3.16
C LEU A 432 -17.36 13.89 -1.82
N ARG A 433 -16.83 13.38 -0.70
CA ARG A 433 -16.98 14.01 0.62
C ARG A 433 -16.43 15.43 0.64
N ALA A 434 -15.18 15.61 0.22
CA ALA A 434 -14.49 16.89 0.27
C ALA A 434 -15.10 17.94 -0.70
N SER A 435 -15.41 17.53 -1.93
CA SER A 435 -15.96 18.41 -2.96
C SER A 435 -17.40 18.81 -2.67
N THR A 436 -18.29 17.88 -2.31
CA THR A 436 -19.69 18.20 -1.98
C THR A 436 -19.79 19.08 -0.74
N ALA A 437 -18.92 18.88 0.26
CA ALA A 437 -18.86 19.74 1.44
C ALA A 437 -18.44 21.18 1.09
N THR A 438 -17.46 21.32 0.19
CA THR A 438 -16.99 22.63 -0.29
C THR A 438 -18.07 23.35 -1.10
N LEU A 439 -18.69 22.64 -2.05
CA LEU A 439 -19.77 23.17 -2.89
C LEU A 439 -20.99 23.60 -2.06
N ALA A 440 -21.42 22.78 -1.09
CA ALA A 440 -22.53 23.12 -0.20
C ALA A 440 -22.22 24.36 0.63
N LYS A 441 -21.04 24.44 1.28
CA LYS A 441 -20.62 25.62 2.05
C LYS A 441 -20.61 26.91 1.22
N SER A 442 -20.25 26.82 -0.07
CA SER A 442 -20.26 27.98 -0.97
C SER A 442 -21.66 28.55 -1.21
N ARG A 443 -22.71 27.70 -1.17
CA ARG A 443 -24.12 28.08 -1.35
C ARG A 443 -24.75 28.67 -0.11
N PHE A 444 -24.37 28.18 1.07
CA PHE A 444 -24.95 28.59 2.35
C PHE A 444 -24.18 29.73 3.04
N LYS A 445 -23.49 30.60 2.27
CA LYS A 445 -22.86 31.83 2.78
C LYS A 445 -23.92 32.76 3.40
N GLY A 446 -24.24 32.56 4.69
CA GLY A 446 -25.15 33.44 5.43
C GLY A 446 -25.96 32.81 6.56
N GLY A 447 -25.91 31.50 6.80
CA GLY A 447 -26.69 30.85 7.86
C GLY A 447 -25.81 30.29 8.98
N ALA A 448 -26.19 30.55 10.23
CA ALA A 448 -25.59 29.96 11.43
C ALA A 448 -25.35 28.45 11.27
N SER A 449 -24.27 27.94 11.85
CA SER A 449 -23.93 26.52 11.85
C SER A 449 -25.06 25.68 12.46
N SER A 450 -26.04 25.29 11.65
CA SER A 450 -26.90 24.19 12.00
C SER A 450 -26.01 22.96 12.07
N GLN A 451 -25.89 22.37 13.26
CA GLN A 451 -25.19 21.10 13.46
C GLN A 451 -25.86 19.93 12.73
N THR A 452 -26.99 20.18 12.05
CA THR A 452 -27.80 19.16 11.37
C THR A 452 -27.35 19.04 9.91
N ARG A 453 -27.00 17.81 9.50
CA ARG A 453 -26.70 17.49 8.09
C ARG A 453 -27.95 17.67 7.22
N LEU A 454 -27.76 18.03 5.97
CA LEU A 454 -28.84 18.24 5.01
C LEU A 454 -29.34 16.90 4.43
N PRO A 455 -30.64 16.75 4.14
CA PRO A 455 -31.14 15.53 3.50
C PRO A 455 -30.64 15.43 2.05
N PHE A 456 -30.43 14.21 1.56
CA PHE A 456 -30.14 14.00 0.14
C PHE A 456 -31.31 14.43 -0.76
N PRO A 457 -31.04 14.94 -1.98
CA PRO A 457 -32.08 15.28 -2.94
C PRO A 457 -32.96 14.04 -3.22
N LYS A 458 -34.28 14.20 -3.17
CA LYS A 458 -35.19 13.13 -3.58
C LYS A 458 -34.98 12.89 -5.07
N THR A 459 -34.52 11.70 -5.45
CA THR A 459 -34.52 11.27 -6.84
C THR A 459 -35.98 11.23 -7.28
N SER A 460 -36.43 12.22 -8.04
CA SER A 460 -37.74 12.17 -8.70
C SER A 460 -37.70 11.09 -9.77
N SER A 461 -37.94 9.84 -9.37
CA SER A 461 -38.27 8.73 -10.25
C SER A 461 -39.62 9.03 -10.90
N GLY A 462 -39.64 9.84 -11.96
CA GLY A 462 -40.89 10.24 -12.62
C GLY A 462 -40.83 11.51 -13.45
N SER A 463 -39.79 11.70 -14.27
CA SER A 463 -39.84 12.71 -15.35
C SER A 463 -38.94 12.35 -16.53
N HIS A 464 -39.29 11.28 -17.22
CA HIS A 464 -39.13 11.29 -18.68
C HIS A 464 -40.11 12.34 -19.22
N GLY A 465 -39.65 13.57 -19.47
CA GLY A 465 -40.49 14.62 -20.05
C GLY A 465 -40.47 15.99 -19.40
N SER A 466 -39.32 16.47 -18.94
CA SER A 466 -39.08 17.92 -18.90
C SER A 466 -37.67 18.14 -19.43
N ILE A 467 -37.61 18.73 -20.62
CA ILE A 467 -36.38 19.25 -21.20
C ILE A 467 -35.86 20.28 -20.20
N ALA A 468 -34.91 19.85 -19.35
CA ALA A 468 -34.13 20.76 -18.54
C ALA A 468 -33.51 21.76 -19.53
N ARG A 469 -33.86 23.03 -19.35
CA ARG A 469 -33.27 24.13 -20.13
C ARG A 469 -31.76 23.96 -20.09
N HIS A 470 -31.14 23.87 -21.27
CA HIS A 470 -29.70 24.03 -21.43
C HIS A 470 -29.23 25.24 -20.60
N GLY A 471 -28.41 25.06 -19.57
CA GLY A 471 -27.91 26.22 -18.81
C GLY A 471 -27.12 25.95 -17.54
N GLU A 472 -27.59 25.12 -16.59
CA GLU A 472 -26.90 24.98 -15.30
C GLU A 472 -26.79 23.52 -14.87
N GLN A 473 -25.71 22.87 -15.30
CA GLN A 473 -25.25 21.61 -14.73
C GLN A 473 -24.70 21.91 -13.33
N ASP A 474 -25.49 21.59 -12.31
CA ASP A 474 -25.09 21.77 -10.92
C ASP A 474 -24.14 20.64 -10.47
N PRO A 475 -22.84 20.89 -10.23
CA PRO A 475 -21.89 19.85 -9.85
C PRO A 475 -22.20 19.19 -8.51
N LEU A 476 -22.88 19.91 -7.60
CA LEU A 476 -23.31 19.36 -6.31
C LEU A 476 -24.45 18.35 -6.53
N SER A 477 -25.45 18.72 -7.34
CA SER A 477 -26.58 17.84 -7.66
C SER A 477 -26.14 16.60 -8.43
N GLU A 478 -25.23 16.74 -9.40
CA GLU A 478 -24.66 15.62 -10.15
C GLU A 478 -23.94 14.64 -9.21
N SER A 479 -23.11 15.16 -8.30
CA SER A 479 -22.37 14.36 -7.32
C SER A 479 -23.31 13.60 -6.37
N LEU A 480 -24.33 14.27 -5.81
CA LEU A 480 -25.29 13.65 -4.89
C LEU A 480 -26.16 12.59 -5.59
N THR A 481 -26.54 12.85 -6.84
CA THR A 481 -27.29 11.90 -7.67
C THR A 481 -26.45 10.65 -7.99
N PHE A 482 -25.17 10.83 -8.31
CA PHE A 482 -24.25 9.71 -8.52
C PHE A 482 -24.09 8.86 -7.26
N ILE A 483 -23.92 9.47 -6.09
CA ILE A 483 -23.80 8.75 -4.81
C ILE A 483 -25.05 7.89 -4.54
N ALA A 484 -26.24 8.48 -4.71
CA ALA A 484 -27.50 7.76 -4.52
C ALA A 484 -27.64 6.58 -5.50
N TRP A 485 -27.29 6.80 -6.77
CA TRP A 485 -27.25 5.73 -7.78
C TRP A 485 -26.24 4.63 -7.41
N TYR A 486 -25.03 4.99 -6.95
CA TYR A 486 -23.99 4.03 -6.64
C TYR A 486 -24.41 3.10 -5.51
N ILE A 487 -25.06 3.61 -4.45
CA ILE A 487 -25.59 2.78 -3.37
C ILE A 487 -26.68 1.82 -3.89
N GLN A 488 -27.59 2.29 -4.74
CA GLN A 488 -28.60 1.41 -5.37
C GLN A 488 -27.97 0.33 -6.26
N PHE A 489 -26.91 0.68 -7.00
CA PHE A 489 -26.11 -0.25 -7.79
C PHE A 489 -25.45 -1.32 -6.90
N LEU A 490 -24.84 -0.91 -5.77
CA LEU A 490 -24.26 -1.85 -4.82
C LEU A 490 -25.29 -2.82 -4.25
N GLU A 491 -26.48 -2.34 -3.88
CA GLU A 491 -27.58 -3.21 -3.42
C GLU A 491 -28.03 -4.19 -4.51
N TRP A 492 -28.08 -3.75 -5.77
CA TRP A 492 -28.44 -4.58 -6.91
C TRP A 492 -27.43 -5.71 -7.20
N GLU A 493 -26.14 -5.46 -6.96
CA GLU A 493 -25.07 -6.45 -7.11
C GLU A 493 -25.10 -7.55 -6.02
N LEU A 494 -25.95 -7.42 -5.00
CA LEU A 494 -26.17 -8.45 -3.96
C LEU A 494 -27.29 -9.44 -4.30
N ARG A 495 -27.91 -9.34 -5.48
CA ARG A 495 -29.02 -10.23 -5.89
C ARG A 495 -28.62 -11.72 -5.91
N PRO A 496 -29.57 -12.66 -5.73
CA PRO A 496 -29.29 -14.11 -5.75
C PRO A 496 -28.72 -14.66 -7.07
N THR A 497 -28.85 -13.93 -8.17
CA THR A 497 -28.30 -14.30 -9.49
C THR A 497 -26.96 -13.64 -9.82
N ALA A 498 -26.43 -12.79 -8.93
CA ALA A 498 -25.13 -12.17 -9.11
C ALA A 498 -23.99 -13.19 -9.01
N SER A 499 -22.90 -12.92 -9.74
CA SER A 499 -21.66 -13.69 -9.65
C SER A 499 -20.99 -13.49 -8.29
N TYR A 500 -20.06 -14.39 -7.95
CA TYR A 500 -19.19 -14.22 -6.79
C TYR A 500 -18.44 -12.87 -6.85
N GLN A 501 -17.86 -12.53 -8.00
CA GLN A 501 -17.09 -11.30 -8.24
C GLN A 501 -17.94 -10.05 -7.96
N SER A 502 -19.16 -10.01 -8.50
CA SER A 502 -20.14 -8.95 -8.24
C SER A 502 -20.39 -8.75 -6.74
N ARG A 503 -20.72 -9.85 -6.03
CA ARG A 503 -21.07 -9.80 -4.61
C ARG A 503 -19.91 -9.35 -3.74
N ILE A 504 -18.75 -9.98 -3.90
CA ILE A 504 -17.59 -9.65 -3.04
C ILE A 504 -17.11 -8.23 -3.31
N THR A 505 -17.16 -7.76 -4.56
CA THR A 505 -16.82 -6.36 -4.88
C THR A 505 -17.82 -5.42 -4.25
N ALA A 506 -19.11 -5.70 -4.39
CA ALA A 506 -20.18 -4.86 -3.85
C ALA A 506 -20.14 -4.79 -2.32
N LEU A 507 -19.99 -5.91 -1.61
CA LEU A 507 -19.90 -5.93 -0.13
C LEU A 507 -18.72 -5.11 0.40
N ARG A 508 -17.55 -5.25 -0.24
CA ARG A 508 -16.36 -4.45 0.12
C ARG A 508 -16.55 -2.97 -0.21
N SER A 509 -17.19 -2.65 -1.34
CA SER A 509 -17.55 -1.27 -1.68
C SER A 509 -18.58 -0.68 -0.71
N ILE A 510 -19.61 -1.43 -0.27
CA ILE A 510 -20.55 -0.97 0.77
C ILE A 510 -19.81 -0.66 2.07
N THR A 511 -18.83 -1.50 2.45
CA THR A 511 -17.97 -1.23 3.61
C THR A 511 -17.22 0.10 3.46
N ILE A 512 -16.63 0.37 2.29
CA ILE A 512 -15.95 1.65 2.00
C ILE A 512 -16.93 2.82 2.13
N VAL A 513 -18.13 2.70 1.57
CA VAL A 513 -19.15 3.76 1.62
C VAL A 513 -19.61 4.01 3.06
N LEU A 514 -19.92 2.99 3.84
CA LEU A 514 -20.29 3.12 5.26
C LEU A 514 -19.17 3.80 6.06
N ARG A 515 -17.93 3.34 5.89
CA ARG A 515 -16.75 3.89 6.58
C ARG A 515 -16.31 5.27 6.06
N SER A 516 -16.91 5.77 4.98
CA SER A 516 -16.71 7.16 4.53
C SER A 516 -17.45 8.17 5.42
N GLY A 517 -18.38 7.70 6.26
CA GLY A 517 -19.16 8.52 7.19
C GLY A 517 -20.35 9.26 6.58
N ILE A 518 -20.77 8.88 5.37
CA ILE A 518 -21.95 9.43 4.69
C ILE A 518 -23.24 9.10 5.48
N ASP A 519 -23.31 7.89 6.03
CA ASP A 519 -24.36 7.48 6.96
C ASP A 519 -23.99 8.01 8.36
N PRO A 520 -24.80 8.93 8.94
CA PRO A 520 -24.51 9.53 10.24
C PRO A 520 -24.64 8.54 11.40
N GLY A 521 -25.30 7.38 11.20
CA GLY A 521 -25.43 6.36 12.23
C GLY A 521 -24.16 5.53 12.45
N VAL A 522 -23.22 5.54 11.50
CA VAL A 522 -21.97 4.77 11.65
C VAL A 522 -21.07 5.40 12.72
N PRO A 523 -20.61 4.63 13.73
CA PRO A 523 -19.78 5.17 14.80
C PRO A 523 -18.46 5.75 14.30
N PHE A 524 -17.99 6.83 14.95
CA PHE A 524 -16.74 7.49 14.61
C PHE A 524 -15.51 6.55 14.61
N THR A 525 -15.47 5.61 15.56
CA THR A 525 -14.41 4.59 15.68
C THR A 525 -14.36 3.62 14.51
N SER A 526 -15.48 3.44 13.79
CA SER A 526 -15.58 2.57 12.61
C SER A 526 -15.26 3.30 11.31
N LEU A 527 -15.13 4.63 11.33
CA LEU A 527 -14.83 5.42 10.14
C LEU A 527 -13.38 5.21 9.67
N SER A 528 -13.18 5.39 8.37
CA SER A 528 -11.83 5.42 7.79
C SER A 528 -11.02 6.60 8.35
N LYS A 529 -9.68 6.47 8.38
CA LYS A 529 -8.78 7.53 8.85
C LYS A 529 -9.01 8.87 8.13
N SER A 530 -9.32 8.83 6.84
CA SER A 530 -9.63 10.03 6.05
C SER A 530 -10.97 10.67 6.45
N ALA A 531 -11.98 9.85 6.77
CA ALA A 531 -13.29 10.30 7.24
C ALA A 531 -13.31 10.81 8.68
N GLN A 532 -12.35 10.39 9.52
CA GLN A 532 -12.14 10.92 10.88
C GLN A 532 -11.52 12.33 10.90
N GLY A 533 -11.10 12.86 9.74
CA GLY A 533 -10.54 14.20 9.61
C GLY A 533 -11.57 15.33 9.73
N GLN A 534 -11.14 16.56 9.41
CA GLN A 534 -11.98 17.76 9.58
C GLN A 534 -13.06 17.96 8.49
N LEU A 535 -12.92 17.31 7.33
CA LEU A 535 -13.83 17.47 6.19
C LEU A 535 -15.00 16.49 6.27
N ASN A 536 -16.10 16.88 6.92
CA ASN A 536 -17.26 16.01 7.07
C ASN A 536 -18.29 16.20 5.93
N TRP A 537 -19.07 15.14 5.68
CA TRP A 537 -20.22 15.21 4.78
C TRP A 537 -21.21 16.28 5.25
N THR A 538 -21.66 17.13 4.32
CA THR A 538 -22.70 18.13 4.60
C THR A 538 -24.11 17.55 4.43
N HIS A 539 -24.26 16.54 3.56
CA HIS A 539 -25.51 15.81 3.38
C HIS A 539 -25.44 14.45 4.07
N GLU A 540 -26.58 13.92 4.51
CA GLU A 540 -26.69 12.59 5.11
C GLU A 540 -27.54 11.64 4.28
N LEU A 541 -27.04 10.41 4.10
CA LEU A 541 -27.76 9.34 3.45
C LEU A 541 -27.65 8.08 4.29
N ARG A 542 -28.79 7.59 4.76
CA ARG A 542 -28.87 6.32 5.47
C ARG A 542 -28.80 5.17 4.47
N ILE A 543 -27.85 4.27 4.72
CA ILE A 543 -27.59 3.11 3.86
C ILE A 543 -28.28 1.89 4.45
N GLY A 544 -28.12 1.68 5.75
CA GLY A 544 -28.79 0.59 6.47
C GLY A 544 -30.31 0.69 6.31
N ASN A 545 -30.92 -0.37 5.79
CA ASN A 545 -32.36 -0.49 5.67
C ASN A 545 -32.76 -1.97 5.78
N THR A 546 -34.04 -2.25 6.08
CA THR A 546 -34.51 -3.63 6.32
C THR A 546 -34.31 -4.55 5.11
N LYS A 547 -34.41 -4.03 3.86
CA LYS A 547 -34.21 -4.81 2.63
C LYS A 547 -32.75 -5.21 2.44
N LEU A 548 -31.82 -4.27 2.64
CA LEU A 548 -30.39 -4.54 2.60
C LEU A 548 -30.01 -5.54 3.69
N CYS A 549 -30.44 -5.32 4.94
CA CYS A 549 -30.16 -6.25 6.04
C CYS A 549 -30.71 -7.65 5.79
N ARG A 550 -31.91 -7.76 5.20
CA ARG A 550 -32.49 -9.05 4.81
C ARG A 550 -31.64 -9.77 3.76
N SER A 551 -31.13 -9.04 2.78
CA SER A 551 -30.28 -9.58 1.71
C SER A 551 -28.92 -10.03 2.27
N LEU A 552 -28.34 -9.25 3.19
CA LEU A 552 -27.10 -9.61 3.87
C LEU A 552 -27.25 -10.87 4.72
N LEU A 553 -28.38 -11.05 5.42
CA LEU A 553 -28.67 -12.30 6.14
C LEU A 553 -28.67 -13.52 5.20
N ASP A 554 -29.23 -13.40 3.99
CA ASP A 554 -29.18 -14.50 3.02
C ASP A 554 -27.73 -14.77 2.55
N LEU A 555 -26.90 -13.73 2.40
CA LEU A 555 -25.49 -13.87 2.01
C LEU A 555 -24.58 -14.44 3.11
N ILE A 556 -25.02 -14.49 4.37
CA ILE A 556 -24.30 -15.21 5.42
C ILE A 556 -24.28 -16.73 5.13
N LEU A 557 -25.21 -17.23 4.31
CA LEU A 557 -25.25 -18.62 3.85
C LEU A 557 -24.74 -18.79 2.41
N ASP A 558 -24.04 -17.79 1.88
CA ASP A 558 -23.39 -17.86 0.56
C ASP A 558 -22.33 -18.99 0.57
N PRO A 559 -22.11 -19.73 -0.54
CA PRO A 559 -21.12 -20.81 -0.58
C PRO A 559 -19.66 -20.35 -0.37
N PHE A 560 -19.33 -19.08 -0.60
CA PHE A 560 -17.95 -18.57 -0.48
C PHE A 560 -17.69 -17.93 0.89
N ASP A 561 -16.63 -18.37 1.59
CA ASP A 561 -16.23 -17.88 2.92
C ASP A 561 -16.14 -16.35 2.99
N ASP A 562 -15.38 -15.74 2.08
CA ASP A 562 -15.13 -14.31 2.10
C ASP A 562 -16.38 -13.45 1.80
N VAL A 563 -17.38 -14.00 1.11
CA VAL A 563 -18.70 -13.39 0.97
C VAL A 563 -19.45 -13.43 2.30
N ARG A 564 -19.41 -14.55 3.03
CA ARG A 564 -20.01 -14.67 4.37
C ARG A 564 -19.39 -13.66 5.33
N ASP A 565 -18.06 -13.59 5.42
CA ASP A 565 -17.32 -12.63 6.25
C ASP A 565 -17.71 -11.17 5.94
N ALA A 566 -17.71 -10.82 4.65
CA ALA A 566 -18.01 -9.47 4.21
C ALA A 566 -19.48 -9.13 4.49
N ALA A 567 -20.41 -10.07 4.31
CA ALA A 567 -21.83 -9.88 4.60
C ALA A 567 -22.09 -9.62 6.08
N VAL A 568 -21.47 -10.41 6.99
CA VAL A 568 -21.55 -10.20 8.44
C VAL A 568 -21.01 -8.81 8.81
N SER A 569 -19.83 -8.46 8.29
CA SER A 569 -19.17 -7.18 8.58
C SER A 569 -20.02 -5.99 8.16
N VAL A 570 -20.62 -6.04 6.96
CA VAL A 570 -21.54 -5.00 6.47
C VAL A 570 -22.81 -4.97 7.30
N LEU A 571 -23.39 -6.13 7.63
CA LEU A 571 -24.62 -6.22 8.40
C LEU A 571 -24.46 -5.62 9.80
N GLN A 572 -23.35 -5.90 10.49
CA GLN A 572 -23.04 -5.29 11.79
C GLN A 572 -22.97 -3.76 11.70
N LEU A 573 -22.27 -3.22 10.71
CA LEU A 573 -22.20 -1.77 10.48
C LEU A 573 -23.59 -1.16 10.20
N CYS A 574 -24.40 -1.82 9.37
CA CYS A 574 -25.76 -1.38 9.09
C CYS A 574 -26.64 -1.42 10.34
N LEU A 575 -26.58 -2.48 11.15
CA LEU A 575 -27.38 -2.63 12.37
C LEU A 575 -27.02 -1.57 13.41
N VAL A 576 -25.75 -1.23 13.57
CA VAL A 576 -25.32 -0.16 14.48
C VAL A 576 -25.75 1.21 13.97
N ALA A 577 -25.77 1.41 12.65
CA ALA A 577 -26.17 2.68 12.05
C ALA A 577 -27.69 2.91 11.99
N LEU A 578 -28.49 1.85 12.11
CA LEU A 578 -29.95 1.95 12.05
C LEU A 578 -30.52 2.70 13.27
N PRO A 579 -31.59 3.49 13.09
CA PRO A 579 -32.38 3.98 14.22
C PRO A 579 -32.92 2.82 15.05
N ARG A 580 -33.04 3.01 16.37
CA ARG A 580 -33.45 1.98 17.32
C ARG A 580 -34.69 1.20 16.87
N THR A 581 -35.74 1.86 16.38
CA THR A 581 -36.98 1.20 15.91
C THR A 581 -36.76 0.27 14.72
N ASP A 582 -35.93 0.66 13.75
CA ASP A 582 -35.65 -0.15 12.56
C ASP A 582 -34.60 -1.23 12.86
N GLN A 583 -33.68 -0.95 13.78
CA GLN A 583 -32.75 -1.93 14.34
C GLN A 583 -33.53 -3.05 15.05
N GLU A 584 -34.46 -2.71 15.95
CA GLU A 584 -35.33 -3.66 16.65
C GLU A 584 -36.14 -4.51 15.67
N ARG A 585 -36.75 -3.88 14.65
CA ARG A 585 -37.47 -4.60 13.59
C ARG A 585 -36.55 -5.57 12.85
N THR A 586 -35.32 -5.15 12.55
CA THR A 586 -34.37 -5.98 11.79
C THR A 586 -33.86 -7.15 12.64
N LEU A 587 -33.52 -6.90 13.90
CA LEU A 587 -33.08 -7.93 14.85
C LEU A 587 -34.17 -8.97 15.11
N SER A 588 -35.46 -8.60 15.08
CA SER A 588 -36.57 -9.55 15.21
C SER A 588 -36.64 -10.62 14.10
N MET A 589 -35.95 -10.41 12.97
CA MET A 589 -35.88 -11.39 11.86
C MET A 589 -34.86 -12.50 12.12
N ILE A 590 -33.87 -12.25 12.99
CA ILE A 590 -32.73 -13.13 13.23
C ILE A 590 -33.15 -14.50 13.76
N PRO A 591 -34.02 -14.64 14.78
CA PRO A 591 -34.40 -15.96 15.30
C PRO A 591 -35.04 -16.85 14.23
N ARG A 592 -35.90 -16.27 13.38
CA ARG A 592 -36.52 -17.00 12.26
C ARG A 592 -35.51 -17.35 11.18
N PHE A 593 -34.52 -16.50 10.95
CA PHE A 593 -33.44 -16.79 10.00
C PHE A 593 -32.57 -17.94 10.50
N LEU A 594 -32.10 -17.88 11.75
CA LEU A 594 -31.27 -18.92 12.37
C LEU A 594 -31.98 -20.26 12.38
N ALA A 595 -33.24 -20.32 12.84
CA ALA A 595 -33.99 -21.58 12.85
C ALA A 595 -34.09 -22.24 11.45
N ARG A 596 -34.23 -21.44 10.37
CA ARG A 596 -34.22 -21.97 9.00
C ARG A 596 -32.81 -22.40 8.55
N ALA A 597 -31.80 -21.62 8.91
CA ALA A 597 -30.41 -21.89 8.55
C ALA A 597 -29.92 -23.17 9.23
N GLU A 598 -30.19 -23.34 10.52
CA GLU A 598 -29.92 -24.55 11.29
C GLU A 598 -30.65 -25.77 10.71
N ALA A 599 -31.95 -25.67 10.47
CA ALA A 599 -32.70 -26.78 9.87
C ALA A 599 -32.12 -27.21 8.50
N THR A 600 -31.59 -26.25 7.74
CA THR A 600 -30.95 -26.52 6.45
C THR A 600 -29.56 -27.15 6.63
N MET A 601 -28.75 -26.63 7.57
CA MET A 601 -27.46 -27.18 7.96
C MET A 601 -27.60 -28.63 8.44
N LEU A 602 -28.51 -28.91 9.36
CA LEU A 602 -28.74 -30.24 9.91
C LEU A 602 -29.21 -31.22 8.83
N ARG A 603 -30.12 -30.78 7.94
CA ARG A 603 -30.64 -31.62 6.85
C ARG A 603 -29.59 -31.98 5.80
N THR A 604 -28.58 -31.13 5.58
CA THR A 604 -27.60 -31.35 4.49
C THR A 604 -26.21 -31.78 4.97
N GLY A 605 -25.88 -31.57 6.24
CA GLY A 605 -24.56 -31.87 6.81
C GLY A 605 -23.40 -31.05 6.21
N ARG A 606 -23.68 -30.01 5.41
CA ARG A 606 -22.64 -29.28 4.68
C ARG A 606 -21.90 -28.27 5.55
N ALA A 607 -20.57 -28.25 5.42
CA ALA A 607 -19.70 -27.38 6.21
C ALA A 607 -19.85 -25.88 5.88
N ASP A 608 -20.11 -25.51 4.63
CA ASP A 608 -20.33 -24.12 4.22
C ASP A 608 -21.58 -23.51 4.88
N GLN A 609 -22.65 -24.30 4.99
CA GLN A 609 -23.86 -23.90 5.72
C GLN A 609 -23.63 -23.83 7.22
N ALA A 610 -22.88 -24.79 7.78
CA ALA A 610 -22.51 -24.79 9.19
C ALA A 610 -21.66 -23.57 9.57
N ASP A 611 -20.70 -23.19 8.73
CA ASP A 611 -19.90 -21.99 8.88
C ASP A 611 -20.76 -20.71 8.83
N GLY A 612 -21.69 -20.63 7.88
CA GLY A 612 -22.65 -19.50 7.83
C GLY A 612 -23.51 -19.37 9.09
N VAL A 613 -24.05 -20.49 9.59
CA VAL A 613 -24.79 -20.53 10.87
C VAL A 613 -23.89 -20.08 12.02
N ALA A 614 -22.67 -20.60 12.11
CA ALA A 614 -21.71 -20.27 13.14
C ALA A 614 -21.36 -18.77 13.19
N ARG A 615 -21.17 -18.15 12.02
CA ARG A 615 -20.96 -16.70 11.88
C ARG A 615 -22.18 -15.88 12.28
N ALA A 616 -23.38 -16.36 11.95
CA ALA A 616 -24.61 -15.73 12.41
C ALA A 616 -24.70 -15.75 13.94
N TYR A 617 -24.35 -16.86 14.60
CA TYR A 617 -24.25 -16.95 16.05
C TYR A 617 -23.22 -15.98 16.63
N GLY A 618 -22.01 -15.92 16.07
CA GLY A 618 -20.98 -14.98 16.48
C GLY A 618 -21.43 -13.52 16.35
N MET A 619 -22.14 -13.18 15.26
CA MET A 619 -22.74 -11.87 15.05
C MET A 619 -23.79 -11.55 16.11
N VAL A 620 -24.71 -12.48 16.39
CA VAL A 620 -25.75 -12.27 17.41
C VAL A 620 -25.13 -12.11 18.78
N PHE A 621 -24.10 -12.87 19.10
CA PHE A 621 -23.34 -12.71 20.34
C PHE A 621 -22.73 -11.31 20.47
N ALA A 622 -22.13 -10.79 19.39
CA ALA A 622 -21.56 -9.44 19.39
C ALA A 622 -22.61 -8.34 19.60
N LEU A 623 -23.85 -8.58 19.15
CA LEU A 623 -24.98 -7.65 19.26
C LEU A 623 -25.79 -7.82 20.56
N ALA A 624 -25.69 -8.95 21.23
CA ALA A 624 -26.44 -9.24 22.44
C ALA A 624 -26.01 -8.30 23.58
N SER A 625 -27.01 -7.70 24.23
CA SER A 625 -26.85 -6.84 25.41
C SER A 625 -27.97 -7.15 26.40
N ASP A 626 -27.63 -7.20 27.68
CA ASP A 626 -28.58 -7.52 28.76
C ASP A 626 -29.68 -6.44 28.94
N GLU A 627 -29.52 -5.28 28.29
CA GLU A 627 -30.51 -4.19 28.29
C GLU A 627 -31.60 -4.34 27.21
N SER A 628 -31.44 -5.29 26.27
CA SER A 628 -32.30 -5.44 25.10
C SER A 628 -33.41 -6.49 25.32
N ASN A 629 -34.66 -6.05 25.40
CA ASN A 629 -35.84 -6.92 25.41
C ASN A 629 -36.21 -7.52 24.03
N ILE A 630 -35.41 -7.27 22.99
CA ILE A 630 -35.71 -7.65 21.59
C ILE A 630 -35.84 -9.17 21.44
N PHE A 631 -35.06 -9.90 22.22
CA PHE A 631 -34.98 -11.35 22.20
C PHE A 631 -35.67 -11.98 23.43
N ALA A 632 -36.55 -11.24 24.11
CA ALA A 632 -37.24 -11.70 25.31
C ALA A 632 -37.93 -13.06 25.07
N GLY A 633 -37.66 -14.03 25.95
CA GLY A 633 -38.19 -15.39 25.83
C GLY A 633 -37.45 -16.30 24.84
N SER A 634 -36.30 -15.88 24.29
CA SER A 634 -35.42 -16.71 23.47
C SER A 634 -34.02 -16.84 24.06
N HIS A 635 -33.24 -17.82 23.59
CA HIS A 635 -31.83 -17.99 23.98
C HIS A 635 -30.91 -16.89 23.40
N PHE A 636 -31.44 -15.91 22.66
CA PHE A 636 -30.71 -14.73 22.20
C PHE A 636 -30.83 -13.54 23.16
N SER A 637 -31.51 -13.73 24.31
CA SER A 637 -31.80 -12.65 25.28
C SER A 637 -30.57 -12.07 25.95
N SER A 638 -29.54 -12.89 26.20
CA SER A 638 -28.25 -12.45 26.74
C SER A 638 -27.10 -13.22 26.12
N LYS A 639 -25.89 -12.65 26.19
CA LYS A 639 -24.64 -13.33 25.79
C LYS A 639 -24.48 -14.67 26.49
N GLN A 640 -24.83 -14.72 27.79
CA GLN A 640 -24.77 -15.93 28.59
C GLN A 640 -25.79 -16.98 28.13
N SER A 641 -27.04 -16.59 27.87
CA SER A 641 -28.08 -17.53 27.42
C SER A 641 -27.75 -18.16 26.06
N LEU A 642 -27.13 -17.38 25.16
CA LEU A 642 -26.71 -17.85 23.85
C LEU A 642 -25.57 -18.85 23.95
N PHE A 643 -24.58 -18.53 24.79
CA PHE A 643 -23.44 -19.40 25.04
C PHE A 643 -23.87 -20.72 25.69
N GLU A 644 -24.78 -20.65 26.67
CA GLU A 644 -25.33 -21.83 27.34
C GLU A 644 -26.15 -22.70 26.38
N HIS A 645 -26.91 -22.08 25.47
CA HIS A 645 -27.65 -22.80 24.44
C HIS A 645 -26.72 -23.57 23.49
N LEU A 646 -25.69 -22.92 22.95
CA LEU A 646 -24.71 -23.58 22.08
C LEU A 646 -23.97 -24.70 22.81
N LYS A 647 -23.58 -24.48 24.07
CA LYS A 647 -22.95 -25.51 24.91
C LYS A 647 -23.88 -26.72 25.13
N THR A 648 -25.13 -26.47 25.50
CA THR A 648 -26.12 -27.55 25.73
C THR A 648 -26.36 -28.34 24.46
N GLN A 649 -26.52 -27.65 23.32
CA GLN A 649 -26.68 -28.29 22.02
C GLN A 649 -25.47 -29.18 21.64
N LEU A 650 -24.25 -28.72 21.94
CA LEU A 650 -23.03 -29.51 21.74
C LEU A 650 -23.03 -30.77 22.62
N GLN A 651 -23.32 -30.62 23.91
CA GLN A 651 -23.36 -31.72 24.87
C GLN A 651 -24.43 -32.76 24.51
N ASP A 652 -25.63 -32.32 24.16
CA ASP A 652 -26.72 -33.20 23.72
C ASP A 652 -26.33 -34.00 22.47
N THR A 653 -25.61 -33.35 21.56
CA THR A 653 -25.14 -33.99 20.32
C THR A 653 -24.04 -35.02 20.60
N LEU A 654 -23.09 -34.71 21.49
CA LEU A 654 -22.02 -35.64 21.88
C LEU A 654 -22.57 -36.83 22.69
N ASN A 655 -23.55 -36.60 23.56
CA ASN A 655 -24.23 -37.67 24.28
C ASN A 655 -24.93 -38.63 23.32
N LEU A 656 -25.54 -38.11 22.25
CA LEU A 656 -26.10 -38.94 21.19
C LEU A 656 -24.99 -39.70 20.44
N ALA A 657 -23.90 -39.04 20.06
CA ALA A 657 -22.79 -39.67 19.36
C ALA A 657 -22.14 -40.80 20.16
N HIS A 658 -22.09 -40.68 21.50
CA HIS A 658 -21.65 -41.75 22.39
C HIS A 658 -22.62 -42.92 22.45
N ALA A 659 -23.92 -42.66 22.38
CA ALA A 659 -24.94 -43.71 22.42
C ALA A 659 -25.11 -44.41 21.06
N ASP A 660 -24.98 -43.63 19.98
CA ASP A 660 -25.24 -44.03 18.60
C ASP A 660 -24.56 -43.03 17.65
N LEU A 661 -23.36 -43.36 17.20
CA LEU A 661 -22.58 -42.51 16.30
C LEU A 661 -23.30 -42.33 14.94
N SER A 662 -23.99 -43.37 14.47
CA SER A 662 -24.78 -43.37 13.23
C SER A 662 -25.80 -42.25 13.23
N LYS A 663 -26.63 -42.20 14.28
CA LYS A 663 -27.68 -41.19 14.45
C LYS A 663 -27.12 -39.78 14.67
N ALA A 664 -25.91 -39.64 15.19
CA ALA A 664 -25.27 -38.34 15.32
C ALA A 664 -24.75 -37.81 13.97
N VAL A 665 -24.19 -38.71 13.14
CA VAL A 665 -23.73 -38.38 11.78
C VAL A 665 -24.93 -38.04 10.88
N ASP A 666 -26.04 -38.77 11.00
CA ASP A 666 -27.29 -38.52 10.27
C ASP A 666 -28.10 -37.35 10.86
N GLY A 667 -27.56 -36.14 10.71
CA GLY A 667 -28.32 -34.90 10.92
C GLY A 667 -28.05 -34.16 12.22
N ARG A 668 -26.99 -34.50 12.98
CA ARG A 668 -26.50 -33.69 14.10
C ARG A 668 -24.98 -33.46 14.08
N PRO A 669 -24.43 -32.78 13.05
CA PRO A 669 -23.01 -32.46 13.00
C PRO A 669 -22.55 -31.55 14.16
N VAL A 670 -21.50 -31.95 14.88
CA VAL A 670 -20.89 -31.13 15.96
C VAL A 670 -20.08 -29.94 15.45
N HIS A 671 -19.55 -30.01 14.22
CA HIS A 671 -18.61 -29.01 13.70
C HIS A 671 -19.22 -27.61 13.59
N GLY A 672 -20.52 -27.49 13.30
CA GLY A 672 -21.21 -26.19 13.27
C GLY A 672 -21.29 -25.53 14.64
N THR A 673 -21.59 -26.30 15.68
CA THR A 673 -21.67 -25.79 17.05
C THR A 673 -20.29 -25.43 17.60
N PHE A 674 -19.26 -26.24 17.32
CA PHE A 674 -17.87 -25.89 17.65
C PHE A 674 -17.43 -24.61 16.94
N ALA A 675 -17.69 -24.47 15.64
CA ALA A 675 -17.39 -23.25 14.90
C ALA A 675 -18.14 -22.03 15.49
N ALA A 676 -19.40 -22.19 15.89
CA ALA A 676 -20.19 -21.12 16.50
C ALA A 676 -19.57 -20.66 17.83
N LEU A 677 -19.21 -21.61 18.68
CA LEU A 677 -18.51 -21.33 19.94
C LEU A 677 -17.15 -20.67 19.69
N ARG A 678 -16.40 -21.09 18.68
CA ARG A 678 -15.15 -20.45 18.26
C ARG A 678 -15.38 -18.98 17.87
N TYR A 679 -16.35 -18.68 17.01
CA TYR A 679 -16.69 -17.30 16.64
C TYR A 679 -17.14 -16.41 17.81
N VAL A 680 -17.57 -17.01 18.93
CA VAL A 680 -17.87 -16.31 20.17
C VAL A 680 -16.59 -16.06 20.99
N VAL A 681 -15.80 -17.10 21.21
CA VAL A 681 -14.60 -17.06 22.07
C VAL A 681 -13.46 -16.26 21.43
N ASP A 682 -13.30 -16.31 20.11
CA ASP A 682 -12.24 -15.62 19.36
C ASP A 682 -12.49 -14.11 19.18
N GLN A 683 -13.59 -13.57 19.71
CA GLN A 683 -13.82 -12.13 19.66
C GLN A 683 -12.72 -11.40 20.43
N PRO A 684 -12.13 -10.30 19.89
CA PRO A 684 -10.94 -9.66 20.48
C PRO A 684 -11.10 -9.26 21.95
N ASP A 685 -12.31 -8.86 22.33
CA ASP A 685 -12.63 -8.39 23.67
C ASP A 685 -13.30 -9.45 24.56
N PHE A 686 -13.37 -10.72 24.13
CA PHE A 686 -14.10 -11.76 24.86
C PHE A 686 -13.55 -11.97 26.28
N TYR A 687 -12.27 -12.32 26.39
CA TYR A 687 -11.63 -12.60 27.68
C TYR A 687 -11.51 -11.35 28.56
N SER A 688 -11.21 -10.18 27.97
CA SER A 688 -11.15 -8.92 28.71
C SER A 688 -12.52 -8.55 29.30
N THR A 689 -13.57 -8.65 28.49
CA THR A 689 -14.95 -8.40 28.93
C THR A 689 -15.35 -9.35 30.05
N ILE A 690 -15.14 -10.66 29.89
CA ILE A 690 -15.52 -11.66 30.90
C ILE A 690 -14.72 -11.47 32.20
N SER A 691 -13.42 -11.19 32.12
CA SER A 691 -12.57 -10.97 33.29
C SER A 691 -12.98 -9.76 34.13
N SER A 692 -13.68 -8.80 33.52
CA SER A 692 -14.19 -7.60 34.19
C SER A 692 -15.55 -7.79 34.87
N LEU A 693 -16.20 -8.93 34.67
CA LEU A 693 -17.51 -9.23 35.26
C LEU A 693 -17.42 -9.51 36.77
N PRO A 694 -18.54 -9.35 37.52
CA PRO A 694 -18.59 -9.73 38.92
C PRO A 694 -18.15 -11.17 39.18
N PRO A 695 -17.51 -11.49 40.32
CA PRO A 695 -16.93 -12.82 40.59
C PRO A 695 -17.91 -13.99 40.43
N GLU A 696 -19.18 -13.78 40.80
CA GLU A 696 -20.24 -14.78 40.67
C GLU A 696 -20.52 -15.12 39.20
N VAL A 697 -20.69 -14.09 38.36
CA VAL A 697 -20.94 -14.23 36.92
C VAL A 697 -19.70 -14.78 36.21
N PHE A 698 -18.51 -14.30 36.57
CA PHE A 698 -17.24 -14.83 36.07
C PHE A 698 -17.09 -16.33 36.33
N THR A 699 -17.48 -16.80 37.52
CA THR A 699 -17.41 -18.23 37.87
C THR A 699 -18.33 -19.08 36.99
N ILE A 700 -19.50 -18.56 36.62
CA ILE A 700 -20.43 -19.24 35.70
C ILE A 700 -19.82 -19.35 34.30
N TRP A 701 -19.23 -18.26 33.79
CA TRP A 701 -18.53 -18.26 32.50
C TRP A 701 -17.35 -19.22 32.49
N LYS A 702 -16.52 -19.19 33.55
CA LYS A 702 -15.37 -20.09 33.69
C LYS A 702 -15.79 -21.56 33.71
N ARG A 703 -16.88 -21.90 34.42
CA ARG A 703 -17.44 -23.26 34.43
C ARG A 703 -17.90 -23.66 33.03
N SER A 704 -18.71 -22.83 32.38
CA SER A 704 -19.27 -23.11 31.04
C SER A 704 -18.17 -23.28 30.00
N HIS A 705 -17.12 -22.46 30.07
CA HIS A 705 -15.93 -22.60 29.23
C HIS A 705 -15.17 -23.90 29.51
N GLY A 706 -15.02 -24.30 30.78
CA GLY A 706 -14.41 -25.58 31.14
C GLY A 706 -15.17 -26.80 30.61
N GLU A 707 -16.50 -26.72 30.61
CA GLU A 707 -17.38 -27.77 30.05
C GLU A 707 -17.26 -27.89 28.52
N ILE A 708 -17.03 -26.78 27.81
CA ILE A 708 -16.71 -26.82 26.37
C ILE A 708 -15.37 -27.51 26.13
N VAL A 709 -14.34 -27.21 26.94
CA VAL A 709 -13.04 -27.88 26.85
C VAL A 709 -13.19 -29.39 27.06
N ALA A 710 -13.96 -29.81 28.07
CA ALA A 710 -14.26 -31.23 28.29
C ALA A 710 -15.03 -31.87 27.11
N SER A 711 -15.86 -31.09 26.40
CA SER A 711 -16.57 -31.55 25.21
C SER A 711 -15.63 -31.88 24.04
N ILE A 712 -14.43 -31.27 23.99
CA ILE A 712 -13.38 -31.62 23.01
C ILE A 712 -12.84 -33.03 23.28
N GLU A 713 -12.56 -33.34 24.55
CA GLU A 713 -12.13 -34.67 24.97
C GLU A 713 -13.21 -35.73 24.71
N SER A 714 -14.49 -35.38 24.95
CA SER A 714 -15.63 -36.25 24.64
C SER A 714 -15.80 -36.49 23.14
N LEU A 715 -15.58 -35.48 22.29
CA LEU A 715 -15.57 -35.71 20.84
C LEU A 715 -14.46 -36.70 20.46
N TRP A 716 -13.25 -36.52 20.97
CA TRP A 716 -12.12 -37.40 20.69
C TRP A 716 -12.44 -38.86 21.07
N SER A 717 -12.99 -39.09 22.25
CA SER A 717 -13.34 -40.44 22.69
C SER A 717 -14.45 -41.09 21.85
N CYS A 718 -15.34 -40.31 21.21
CA CYS A 718 -16.32 -40.83 20.25
C CYS A 718 -15.68 -41.33 18.95
N VAL A 719 -14.65 -40.62 18.45
CA VAL A 719 -14.20 -40.79 17.05
C VAL A 719 -12.81 -41.42 16.91
N TYR A 720 -12.04 -41.57 18.00
CA TYR A 720 -10.66 -42.05 17.90
C TYR A 720 -10.55 -43.45 17.29
N HIS A 721 -11.48 -44.36 17.60
CA HIS A 721 -11.49 -45.71 17.02
C HIS A 721 -11.67 -45.70 15.50
N VAL A 722 -12.45 -44.75 14.98
CA VAL A 722 -12.65 -44.57 13.54
C VAL A 722 -11.41 -43.96 12.89
N LEU A 723 -10.82 -42.94 13.52
CA LEU A 723 -9.70 -42.18 12.95
C LEU A 723 -8.33 -42.88 13.10
N CYS A 724 -8.18 -43.76 14.09
CA CYS A 724 -6.93 -44.48 14.37
C CYS A 724 -6.90 -45.92 13.82
N ALA A 725 -7.90 -46.32 13.03
CA ALA A 725 -7.84 -47.57 12.29
C ALA A 725 -6.80 -47.49 11.16
N ASP A 726 -6.11 -48.60 10.84
CA ASP A 726 -5.05 -48.65 9.81
C ASP A 726 -5.54 -48.28 8.39
N ALA A 727 -6.84 -48.42 8.12
CA ALA A 727 -7.50 -48.05 6.85
C ALA A 727 -8.89 -47.43 7.13
N PRO A 728 -8.94 -46.18 7.61
CA PRO A 728 -10.17 -45.58 8.14
C PRO A 728 -11.21 -45.30 7.04
N GLU A 729 -10.78 -45.22 5.77
CA GLU A 729 -11.65 -45.05 4.59
C GLU A 729 -12.47 -46.29 4.22
N GLY A 730 -12.13 -47.47 4.77
CA GLY A 730 -12.84 -48.73 4.55
C GLY A 730 -13.32 -49.41 5.84
N HIS A 731 -13.17 -48.76 6.99
CA HIS A 731 -13.54 -49.30 8.29
C HIS A 731 -14.88 -48.70 8.74
N VAL A 732 -15.97 -49.44 8.52
CA VAL A 732 -17.24 -49.19 9.20
C VAL A 732 -17.20 -49.99 10.50
N PRO A 733 -17.26 -49.36 11.69
CA PRO A 733 -17.41 -50.10 12.95
C PRO A 733 -18.52 -51.16 12.87
N ASP A 734 -18.31 -52.35 13.45
CA ASP A 734 -19.26 -53.49 13.42
C ASP A 734 -20.69 -53.08 13.85
N GLU A 735 -20.81 -52.05 14.70
CA GLU A 735 -22.08 -51.48 15.19
C GLU A 735 -22.87 -50.70 14.13
N LEU A 736 -22.26 -50.40 12.98
CA LEU A 736 -22.76 -49.53 11.90
C LEU A 736 -22.94 -50.29 10.56
N GLU A 737 -22.56 -51.57 10.48
CA GLU A 737 -22.65 -52.39 9.25
C GLU A 737 -24.10 -52.65 8.77
N ASP A 738 -25.08 -52.62 9.68
CA ASP A 738 -26.49 -52.92 9.38
C ASP A 738 -27.31 -51.70 8.87
N GLU A 739 -26.75 -50.47 8.94
CA GLU A 739 -27.44 -49.25 8.53
C GLU A 739 -27.10 -48.82 7.09
N SER A 740 -27.89 -49.33 6.14
CA SER A 740 -27.74 -49.14 4.67
C SER A 740 -27.68 -47.69 4.13
N SER A 741 -27.76 -46.66 4.97
CA SER A 741 -27.87 -45.25 4.56
C SER A 741 -26.63 -44.39 4.82
N LEU A 742 -25.63 -44.85 5.56
CA LEU A 742 -24.47 -44.04 5.95
C LEU A 742 -23.18 -44.50 5.27
N ASP A 743 -22.53 -43.58 4.53
CA ASP A 743 -21.25 -43.81 3.85
C ASP A 743 -20.08 -43.58 4.84
N THR A 744 -19.02 -44.40 4.79
CA THR A 744 -17.77 -44.24 5.58
C THR A 744 -17.22 -42.81 5.47
N LYS A 745 -17.42 -42.18 4.31
CA LYS A 745 -17.06 -40.78 4.06
C LYS A 745 -17.76 -39.77 4.98
N GLU A 746 -19.02 -40.00 5.34
CA GLU A 746 -19.81 -39.09 6.19
C GLU A 746 -19.33 -39.15 7.64
N ILE A 747 -19.02 -40.36 8.13
CA ILE A 747 -18.44 -40.59 9.45
C ILE A 747 -17.06 -39.93 9.54
N LEU A 748 -16.19 -40.12 8.55
CA LEU A 748 -14.89 -39.47 8.51
C LEU A 748 -14.98 -37.95 8.43
N SER A 749 -15.92 -37.44 7.63
CA SER A 749 -16.19 -36.01 7.52
C SER A 749 -16.67 -35.42 8.85
N TYR A 750 -17.58 -36.10 9.56
CA TYR A 750 -18.03 -35.70 10.89
C TYR A 750 -16.85 -35.62 11.87
N SER A 751 -16.04 -36.68 11.93
CA SER A 751 -14.91 -36.82 12.86
C SER A 751 -13.82 -35.77 12.62
N TRP A 752 -13.31 -35.68 11.38
CA TRP A 752 -12.23 -34.75 11.05
C TRP A 752 -12.65 -33.28 11.17
N ARG A 753 -13.86 -32.94 10.71
CA ARG A 753 -14.35 -31.55 10.79
C ARG A 753 -14.66 -31.15 12.22
N GLY A 754 -15.25 -32.05 13.02
CA GLY A 754 -15.49 -31.81 14.43
C GLY A 754 -14.20 -31.44 15.16
N LEU A 755 -13.14 -32.26 15.00
CA LEU A 755 -11.84 -32.00 15.62
C LEU A 755 -11.15 -30.75 15.09
N LYS A 756 -11.26 -30.48 13.78
CA LYS A 756 -10.69 -29.28 13.18
C LYS A 756 -11.29 -28.00 13.76
N GLU A 757 -12.61 -27.95 13.94
CA GLU A 757 -13.28 -26.75 14.47
C GLU A 757 -13.22 -26.69 16.01
N ALA A 758 -12.93 -27.80 16.69
CA ALA A 758 -12.72 -27.86 18.15
C ALA A 758 -11.31 -27.41 18.60
N ARG A 759 -10.31 -27.50 17.71
CA ARG A 759 -8.95 -27.02 17.93
C ARG A 759 -8.88 -25.50 17.88
#